data_AF-A0A5C0VGN8-F1
#
_entry.id   AF-A0A5C0VGN8-F1
#
_cell.length_a   1.000
_cell.length_b   1.000
_cell.length_c   1.000
_cell.angle_alpha   90.00
_cell.angle_beta   90.00
_cell.angle_gamma   90.00
#
_symmetry.space_group_name_H-M   'P 1'
#
loop_
_entity.id
_entity.type
_entity.pdbx_description
1 polymer ?
#
loop_
_entity_poly.entity_id
_entity_poly.type
_entity_poly.pdbx_seq_one_letter_code
_entity_poly.pdbx_strand_id
1 'polypeptide(L)'
;MTIDELTSKNIKTLADFELLSNRGRQEGLFFVPDTISNIVADLANISNPKNAIVLNSNYGEISSKLSEIESLVSIDINENNIELSKYLNPKLTFINSDPLSYSLSDKFDFVVTFPPLGQRLEFNGRRTSSEILYIEKALDMLNENGEAIFILSSNFLTAPVYAEQRNLILNNFGLSKIISLPQGTIRNTGIELSILVVSKANVLKTDYYAVNQGFNLKKAKPTFSVSKEELIERWDLNFHNPQNQKYQEQLNENETQKIGDLVEICLGIPFNQEERKPKGTYKILSPRNILNGFLEETTSDNFIEKDNFNTREQKAILRKGDILFPRFNREKVTIYVHNLDDNKFIANQHIVILRGKNAEYVATYLNTDSGLSLFNQQIKRHARGGALPTISIQDLTNIQIPILPIADLEYASKSKLEKLSYQQLLDIKEKYDLLKTKYSNLKNEKTVSPHEEQLQSLQNTLQQVLSNQQEHTRKLTIIESKIDDIKTVILNLSVDFKEIQNLPREIEDKISRLNQKLEEQISNLHFEQKQIDSYIKEIKNWFDYYDLLESKSQKYLPEAEYIFDQISKLDNPDYSPFILQYCRALENELLSKIFRAYVQSLINRNIDFEKQFAWDLGKKDSGKPNDENTFRLSKHIQKCLTKNNEEWFFELGSMEVNLRYLTGRTIEKSPLLQDLKEFVLDRFEKELLNIEYLDEIKTIIRDYRNQSAHPNLMDTEKATTFHKQMKECLINLMENYKTK
;
A
#
# COMPACT_ATOMS: atom_id res chain seq x y z
N MET A 1 -8.72 -43.91 -19.02
CA MET A 1 -8.73 -43.94 -20.49
C MET A 1 -8.20 -45.29 -20.91
N THR A 2 -8.83 -45.99 -21.85
CA THR A 2 -8.45 -47.35 -22.26
C THR A 2 -7.73 -47.37 -23.61
N ILE A 3 -7.06 -48.47 -23.96
CA ILE A 3 -6.42 -48.66 -25.27
C ILE A 3 -7.44 -48.55 -26.42
N ASP A 4 -8.67 -49.05 -26.22
CA ASP A 4 -9.75 -48.94 -27.21
C ASP A 4 -10.18 -47.48 -27.45
N GLU A 5 -10.21 -46.67 -26.39
CA GLU A 5 -10.47 -45.22 -26.48
C GLU A 5 -9.34 -44.47 -27.21
N LEU A 6 -8.07 -44.88 -27.01
CA LEU A 6 -6.95 -44.32 -27.76
C LEU A 6 -7.01 -44.71 -29.24
N THR A 7 -7.28 -45.98 -29.51
CA THR A 7 -7.33 -46.54 -30.86
C THR A 7 -8.47 -45.90 -31.67
N SER A 8 -9.66 -45.75 -31.08
CA SER A 8 -10.81 -45.07 -31.71
C SER A 8 -10.56 -43.58 -31.99
N LYS A 9 -9.68 -42.92 -31.22
CA LYS A 9 -9.24 -41.54 -31.44
C LYS A 9 -7.99 -41.42 -32.31
N ASN A 10 -7.50 -42.52 -32.88
CA ASN A 10 -6.26 -42.60 -33.67
C ASN A 10 -5.02 -42.04 -32.93
N ILE A 11 -4.96 -42.24 -31.62
CA ILE A 11 -3.80 -41.90 -30.78
C ILE A 11 -2.89 -43.12 -30.73
N LYS A 12 -1.68 -42.99 -31.26
CA LYS A 12 -0.70 -44.09 -31.36
C LYS A 12 0.64 -43.76 -30.73
N THR A 13 0.90 -42.49 -30.47
CA THR A 13 2.17 -42.03 -29.88
C THR A 13 1.91 -41.23 -28.62
N LEU A 14 2.93 -41.12 -27.79
CA LEU A 14 2.89 -40.27 -26.60
C LEU A 14 2.62 -38.80 -26.96
N ALA A 15 3.14 -38.30 -28.09
CA ALA A 15 2.89 -36.94 -28.57
C ALA A 15 1.40 -36.71 -28.92
N ASP A 16 0.77 -37.69 -29.56
CA ASP A 16 -0.68 -37.64 -29.85
C ASP A 16 -1.50 -37.62 -28.55
N PHE A 17 -1.05 -38.38 -27.55
CA PHE A 17 -1.69 -38.46 -26.23
C PHE A 17 -1.54 -37.14 -25.44
N GLU A 18 -0.38 -36.49 -25.50
CA GLU A 18 -0.16 -35.17 -24.93
C GLU A 18 -1.05 -34.10 -25.58
N LEU A 19 -1.22 -34.13 -26.91
CA LEU A 19 -2.13 -33.23 -27.61
C LEU A 19 -3.59 -33.41 -27.15
N LEU A 20 -4.00 -34.63 -26.84
CA LEU A 20 -5.33 -34.93 -26.32
C LEU A 20 -5.51 -34.38 -24.89
N SER A 21 -4.56 -34.65 -23.99
CA SER A 21 -4.62 -34.15 -22.60
C SER A 21 -4.60 -32.62 -22.53
N ASN A 22 -3.97 -31.98 -23.52
CA ASN A 22 -3.90 -30.53 -23.65
C ASN A 22 -5.18 -29.86 -24.19
N ARG A 23 -6.11 -30.60 -24.82
CA ARG A 23 -7.29 -30.07 -25.51
C ARG A 23 -8.58 -30.03 -24.67
N GLY A 24 -8.58 -30.54 -23.44
CA GLY A 24 -9.75 -30.47 -22.55
C GLY A 24 -9.41 -30.66 -21.07
N ARG A 25 -10.28 -30.17 -20.18
CA ARG A 25 -10.26 -30.55 -18.75
C ARG A 25 -10.72 -32.01 -18.63
N GLN A 26 -9.84 -32.96 -18.89
CA GLN A 26 -10.10 -34.34 -18.49
C GLN A 26 -9.60 -34.53 -17.06
N GLU A 27 -10.54 -34.60 -16.11
CA GLU A 27 -10.25 -34.86 -14.71
C GLU A 27 -9.50 -36.19 -14.57
N GLY A 28 -8.41 -36.19 -13.79
CA GLY A 28 -7.68 -37.41 -13.40
C GLY A 28 -6.48 -37.81 -14.26
N LEU A 29 -6.17 -37.11 -15.37
CA LEU A 29 -4.95 -37.36 -16.15
C LEU A 29 -3.83 -36.41 -15.70
N PHE A 30 -2.75 -36.97 -15.17
CA PHE A 30 -1.51 -36.24 -14.86
C PHE A 30 -0.50 -36.52 -15.98
N PHE A 31 0.09 -35.50 -16.59
CA PHE A 31 1.09 -35.67 -17.65
C PHE A 31 2.33 -34.84 -17.34
N VAL A 32 3.53 -35.44 -17.46
CA VAL A 32 4.79 -34.72 -17.22
C VAL A 32 5.11 -33.81 -18.41
N PRO A 33 5.23 -32.48 -18.21
CA PRO A 33 5.51 -31.55 -19.29
C PRO A 33 6.84 -31.85 -20.00
N ASP A 34 6.84 -31.65 -21.32
CA ASP A 34 8.01 -31.87 -22.19
C ASP A 34 9.25 -31.07 -21.74
N THR A 35 9.06 -29.88 -21.14
CA THR A 35 10.14 -29.09 -20.53
C THR A 35 10.91 -29.88 -19.47
N ILE A 36 10.21 -30.62 -18.60
CA ILE A 36 10.84 -31.43 -17.54
C ILE A 36 11.55 -32.62 -18.18
N SER A 37 10.85 -33.37 -19.03
CA SER A 37 11.40 -34.58 -19.68
C SER A 37 12.64 -34.27 -20.54
N ASN A 38 12.65 -33.13 -21.25
CA ASN A 38 13.82 -32.69 -22.03
C ASN A 38 15.01 -32.30 -21.14
N ILE A 39 14.78 -31.66 -19.98
CA ILE A 39 15.87 -31.35 -19.03
C ILE A 39 16.46 -32.65 -18.47
N VAL A 40 15.63 -33.63 -18.11
CA VAL A 40 16.09 -34.95 -17.63
C VAL A 40 16.90 -35.67 -18.71
N ALA A 41 16.45 -35.61 -19.97
CA ALA A 41 17.19 -36.18 -21.10
C ALA A 41 18.53 -35.48 -21.34
N ASP A 42 18.59 -34.16 -21.22
CA ASP A 42 19.85 -33.42 -21.29
C ASP A 42 20.81 -33.83 -20.16
N LEU A 43 20.31 -34.03 -18.93
CA LEU A 43 21.10 -34.54 -17.81
C LEU A 43 21.67 -35.94 -18.10
N ALA A 44 20.83 -36.86 -18.58
CA ALA A 44 21.28 -38.21 -18.95
C ALA A 44 22.33 -38.18 -20.07
N ASN A 45 22.17 -37.29 -21.07
CA ASN A 45 23.17 -37.12 -22.12
C ASN A 45 24.52 -36.60 -21.60
N ILE A 46 24.51 -35.78 -20.54
CA ILE A 46 25.72 -35.23 -19.93
C ILE A 46 26.44 -36.30 -19.11
N SER A 47 25.70 -37.13 -18.36
CA SER A 47 26.28 -38.18 -17.50
C SER A 47 26.56 -39.50 -18.23
N ASN A 48 25.92 -39.72 -19.38
CA ASN A 48 26.07 -40.90 -20.25
C ASN A 48 25.94 -42.24 -19.48
N PRO A 49 24.80 -42.49 -18.80
CA PRO A 49 24.60 -43.67 -17.97
C PRO A 49 24.41 -44.95 -18.81
N LYS A 50 24.84 -46.10 -18.27
CA LYS A 50 24.65 -47.41 -18.94
C LYS A 50 23.28 -48.01 -18.65
N ASN A 51 22.81 -47.84 -17.42
CA ASN A 51 21.49 -48.29 -17.00
C ASN A 51 20.74 -47.18 -16.26
N ALA A 52 19.42 -47.21 -16.37
CA ALA A 52 18.56 -46.22 -15.75
C ALA A 52 17.25 -46.83 -15.25
N ILE A 53 16.70 -46.21 -14.21
CA ILE A 53 15.37 -46.52 -13.72
C ILE A 53 14.55 -45.25 -13.52
N VAL A 54 13.28 -45.29 -13.97
CA VAL A 54 12.30 -44.23 -13.76
C VAL A 54 11.23 -44.75 -12.79
N LEU A 55 11.21 -44.18 -11.58
CA LEU A 55 10.20 -44.46 -10.56
C LEU A 55 8.99 -43.55 -10.76
N ASN A 56 7.77 -44.10 -10.68
CA ASN A 56 6.52 -43.44 -11.04
C ASN A 56 6.54 -43.00 -12.51
N SER A 57 6.74 -43.96 -13.41
CA SER A 57 6.91 -43.67 -14.83
C SER A 57 5.67 -43.09 -15.50
N ASN A 58 4.51 -43.14 -14.85
CA ASN A 58 3.24 -42.61 -15.34
C ASN A 58 2.94 -43.14 -16.75
N TYR A 59 2.86 -42.29 -17.77
CA TYR A 59 2.61 -42.70 -19.16
C TYR A 59 3.90 -42.96 -19.96
N GLY A 60 5.08 -42.81 -19.34
CA GLY A 60 6.39 -43.01 -19.96
C GLY A 60 6.97 -41.74 -20.57
N GLU A 61 6.56 -40.57 -20.09
CA GLU A 61 6.97 -39.27 -20.62
C GLU A 61 8.48 -39.06 -20.55
N ILE A 62 9.05 -39.27 -19.37
CA ILE A 62 10.50 -39.21 -19.17
C ILE A 62 11.18 -40.39 -19.87
N SER A 63 10.65 -41.60 -19.70
CA SER A 63 11.22 -42.84 -20.25
C SER A 63 11.39 -42.76 -21.78
N SER A 64 10.42 -42.16 -22.48
CA SER A 64 10.46 -41.99 -23.93
C SER A 64 11.69 -41.20 -24.41
N LYS A 65 12.11 -40.17 -23.65
CA LYS A 65 13.28 -39.33 -23.95
C LYS A 65 14.61 -39.96 -23.52
N LEU A 66 14.57 -41.05 -22.75
CA LEU A 66 15.73 -41.80 -22.27
C LEU A 66 15.95 -43.11 -23.06
N SER A 67 15.27 -43.27 -24.19
CA SER A 67 15.24 -44.51 -24.97
C SER A 67 16.58 -44.96 -25.57
N GLU A 68 17.59 -44.08 -25.60
CA GLU A 68 18.95 -44.40 -26.04
C GLU A 68 19.79 -45.11 -24.96
N ILE A 69 19.31 -45.17 -23.71
CA ILE A 69 19.98 -45.90 -22.62
C ILE A 69 19.72 -47.40 -22.80
N GLU A 70 20.79 -48.20 -22.89
CA GLU A 70 20.74 -49.64 -23.20
C GLU A 70 19.82 -50.42 -22.24
N SER A 71 19.94 -50.16 -20.94
CA SER A 71 19.13 -50.83 -19.90
C SER A 71 18.25 -49.82 -19.16
N LEU A 72 17.06 -49.56 -19.70
CA LEU A 72 16.06 -48.66 -19.10
C LEU A 72 14.88 -49.45 -18.51
N VAL A 73 14.62 -49.25 -17.22
CA VAL A 73 13.48 -49.82 -16.50
C VAL A 73 12.53 -48.71 -16.08
N SER A 74 11.23 -48.86 -16.33
CA SER A 74 10.19 -47.90 -15.92
C SER A 74 9.15 -48.58 -15.06
N ILE A 75 8.84 -48.01 -13.88
CA ILE A 75 7.99 -48.66 -12.89
C ILE A 75 6.87 -47.71 -12.45
N ASP A 76 5.65 -48.24 -12.38
CA ASP A 76 4.49 -47.55 -11.85
C ASP A 76 3.54 -48.53 -11.14
N ILE A 77 2.92 -48.08 -10.06
CA ILE A 77 1.96 -48.88 -9.28
C ILE A 77 0.60 -48.97 -10.00
N ASN A 78 0.26 -48.00 -10.85
CA ASN A 78 -1.00 -47.96 -11.55
C ASN A 78 -0.97 -48.85 -12.81
N GLU A 79 -1.70 -49.96 -12.75
CA GLU A 79 -1.78 -50.95 -13.82
C GLU A 79 -2.25 -50.34 -15.16
N ASN A 80 -3.29 -49.49 -15.12
CA ASN A 80 -3.81 -48.83 -16.31
C ASN A 80 -2.77 -47.89 -16.95
N ASN A 81 -1.98 -47.17 -16.15
CA ASN A 81 -0.90 -46.34 -16.68
C ASN A 81 0.15 -47.21 -17.40
N ILE A 82 0.54 -48.35 -16.82
CA ILE A 82 1.50 -49.28 -17.41
C ILE A 82 0.98 -49.88 -18.73
N GLU A 83 -0.29 -50.26 -18.80
CA GLU A 83 -0.89 -50.76 -20.04
C GLU A 83 -0.83 -49.70 -21.16
N LEU A 84 -1.21 -48.46 -20.84
CA LEU A 84 -1.15 -47.35 -21.78
C LEU A 84 0.30 -47.03 -22.19
N SER A 85 1.25 -47.06 -21.24
CA SER A 85 2.66 -46.85 -21.53
C SER A 85 3.24 -47.88 -22.49
N LYS A 86 2.90 -49.17 -22.31
CA LYS A 86 3.33 -50.24 -23.23
C LYS A 86 2.76 -50.04 -24.63
N TYR A 87 1.50 -49.59 -24.72
CA TYR A 87 0.87 -49.27 -26.01
C TYR A 87 1.53 -48.06 -26.68
N LEU A 88 1.77 -46.98 -25.93
CA LEU A 88 2.33 -45.72 -26.44
C LEU A 88 3.83 -45.80 -26.75
N ASN A 89 4.57 -46.68 -26.06
CA ASN A 89 6.02 -46.83 -26.13
C ASN A 89 6.44 -48.32 -26.16
N PRO A 90 6.13 -49.07 -27.23
CA PRO A 90 6.24 -50.54 -27.25
C PRO A 90 7.68 -51.09 -27.20
N LYS A 91 8.69 -50.24 -27.38
CA LYS A 91 10.10 -50.61 -27.33
C LYS A 91 10.70 -50.52 -25.92
N LEU A 92 9.97 -49.97 -24.95
CA LEU A 92 10.46 -49.72 -23.60
C LEU A 92 9.91 -50.74 -22.60
N THR A 93 10.68 -50.99 -21.55
CA THR A 93 10.32 -51.93 -20.49
C THR A 93 9.55 -51.22 -19.38
N PHE A 94 8.27 -51.58 -19.22
CA PHE A 94 7.39 -51.08 -18.16
C PHE A 94 6.97 -52.21 -17.22
N ILE A 95 7.16 -52.00 -15.91
CA ILE A 95 6.86 -52.96 -14.84
C ILE A 95 5.75 -52.38 -13.97
N ASN A 96 4.67 -53.15 -13.79
CA ASN A 96 3.64 -52.80 -12.81
C ASN A 96 4.05 -53.35 -11.44
N SER A 97 4.48 -52.47 -10.54
CA SER A 97 4.91 -52.82 -9.18
C SER A 97 4.91 -51.56 -8.32
N ASP A 98 4.83 -51.71 -7.00
CA ASP A 98 5.04 -50.59 -6.08
C ASP A 98 6.53 -50.22 -6.05
N PRO A 99 6.92 -49.03 -6.56
CA PRO A 99 8.32 -48.63 -6.61
C PRO A 99 9.03 -48.59 -5.25
N LEU A 100 8.29 -48.36 -4.15
CA LEU A 100 8.88 -48.31 -2.81
C LEU A 100 9.26 -49.70 -2.29
N SER A 101 8.48 -50.72 -2.66
CA SER A 101 8.74 -52.13 -2.31
C SER A 101 9.65 -52.85 -3.32
N TYR A 102 9.81 -52.29 -4.52
CA TYR A 102 10.53 -52.93 -5.60
C TYR A 102 12.03 -53.07 -5.30
N SER A 103 12.56 -54.29 -5.34
CA SER A 103 13.97 -54.60 -5.10
C SER A 103 14.57 -55.33 -6.28
N LEU A 104 15.76 -54.90 -6.71
CA LEU A 104 16.61 -55.62 -7.66
C LEU A 104 17.95 -55.96 -7.01
N SER A 105 18.65 -56.97 -7.54
CA SER A 105 20.04 -57.24 -7.17
C SER A 105 20.98 -56.12 -7.61
N ASP A 106 20.66 -55.49 -8.75
CA ASP A 106 21.53 -54.55 -9.43
C ASP A 106 21.06 -53.10 -9.17
N LYS A 107 22.04 -52.21 -8.99
CA LYS A 107 21.84 -50.77 -8.81
C LYS A 107 22.03 -50.01 -10.12
N PHE A 108 21.66 -48.74 -10.15
CA PHE A 108 21.55 -47.93 -11.36
C PHE A 108 22.52 -46.74 -11.39
N ASP A 109 22.99 -46.40 -12.59
CA ASP A 109 23.80 -45.21 -12.88
C ASP A 109 22.93 -43.95 -12.94
N PHE A 110 21.64 -44.09 -13.29
CA PHE A 110 20.72 -42.97 -13.39
C PHE A 110 19.33 -43.32 -12.84
N VAL A 111 18.93 -42.68 -11.75
CA VAL A 111 17.65 -42.92 -11.08
C VAL A 111 16.80 -41.68 -11.17
N VAL A 112 15.63 -41.74 -11.82
CA VAL A 112 14.71 -40.60 -11.89
C VAL A 112 13.48 -40.88 -11.05
N THR A 113 13.06 -39.89 -10.26
CA THR A 113 11.78 -39.97 -9.55
C THR A 113 11.02 -38.66 -9.60
N PHE A 114 9.74 -38.78 -9.88
CA PHE A 114 8.75 -37.75 -9.66
C PHE A 114 7.70 -38.28 -8.67
N PRO A 115 7.89 -38.09 -7.35
CA PRO A 115 6.97 -38.62 -6.35
C PRO A 115 5.58 -37.98 -6.42
N PRO A 116 4.52 -38.68 -5.98
CA PRO A 116 3.20 -38.08 -5.78
C PRO A 116 3.26 -36.94 -4.77
N LEU A 117 3.34 -35.68 -5.23
CA LEU A 117 3.66 -34.54 -4.36
C LEU A 117 2.61 -34.29 -3.27
N GLY A 118 3.06 -34.04 -2.05
CA GLY A 118 2.22 -33.72 -0.89
C GLY A 118 1.39 -34.88 -0.34
N GLN A 119 1.47 -36.08 -0.94
CA GLN A 119 0.76 -37.26 -0.46
C GLN A 119 1.43 -37.84 0.80
N ARG A 120 0.62 -38.33 1.75
CA ARG A 120 1.12 -39.12 2.87
C ARG A 120 0.75 -40.59 2.66
N LEU A 121 1.77 -41.44 2.65
CA LEU A 121 1.65 -42.87 2.47
C LEU A 121 1.86 -43.58 3.80
N GLU A 122 1.15 -44.69 3.99
CA GLU A 122 1.39 -45.57 5.13
C GLU A 122 2.57 -46.49 4.80
N PHE A 123 3.65 -46.36 5.56
CA PHE A 123 4.88 -47.12 5.35
C PHE A 123 5.43 -47.55 6.71
N ASN A 124 5.64 -48.86 6.91
CA ASN A 124 6.07 -49.44 8.19
C ASN A 124 5.23 -48.96 9.41
N GLY A 125 3.91 -48.86 9.24
CA GLY A 125 2.96 -48.47 10.30
C GLY A 125 2.98 -46.97 10.66
N ARG A 126 3.66 -46.13 9.87
CA ARG A 126 3.67 -44.67 10.02
C ARG A 126 3.18 -43.99 8.76
N ARG A 127 2.49 -42.86 8.91
CA ARG A 127 2.14 -41.98 7.77
C ARG A 127 3.28 -41.03 7.47
N THR A 128 4.00 -41.27 6.39
CA THR A 128 5.19 -40.52 5.96
C THR A 128 4.90 -39.82 4.62
N SER A 129 5.55 -38.68 4.36
CA SER A 129 5.46 -38.02 3.05
C SER A 129 6.02 -38.93 1.97
N SER A 130 5.34 -39.00 0.83
CA SER A 130 5.80 -39.74 -0.35
C SER A 130 7.17 -39.24 -0.80
N GLU A 131 7.40 -37.92 -0.82
CA GLU A 131 8.68 -37.34 -1.24
C GLU A 131 9.85 -37.90 -0.44
N ILE A 132 9.70 -38.03 0.89
CA ILE A 132 10.73 -38.63 1.75
C ILE A 132 11.03 -40.07 1.32
N LEU A 133 9.99 -40.90 1.19
CA LEU A 133 10.13 -42.32 0.88
C LEU A 133 10.78 -42.55 -0.49
N TYR A 134 10.36 -41.78 -1.51
CA TYR A 134 10.90 -41.90 -2.86
C TYR A 134 12.33 -41.37 -2.97
N ILE A 135 12.70 -40.33 -2.22
CA ILE A 135 14.08 -39.86 -2.15
C ILE A 135 14.98 -40.95 -1.57
N GLU A 136 14.63 -41.48 -0.40
CA GLU A 136 15.41 -42.54 0.25
C GLU A 136 15.51 -43.78 -0.64
N LYS A 137 14.40 -44.18 -1.28
CA LYS A 137 14.38 -45.30 -2.21
C LYS A 137 15.32 -45.08 -3.39
N ALA A 138 15.23 -43.93 -4.05
CA ALA A 138 16.07 -43.64 -5.20
C ALA A 138 17.56 -43.59 -4.83
N LEU A 139 17.91 -43.02 -3.69
CA LEU A 139 19.30 -42.97 -3.19
C LEU A 139 19.85 -44.38 -2.90
N ASP A 140 19.04 -45.28 -2.33
CA ASP A 140 19.43 -46.67 -2.11
C ASP A 140 19.72 -47.43 -3.42
N MET A 141 19.03 -47.07 -4.50
CA MET A 141 19.18 -47.70 -5.81
C MET A 141 20.40 -47.21 -6.62
N LEU A 142 21.22 -46.28 -6.10
CA LEU A 142 22.37 -45.72 -6.81
C LEU A 142 23.67 -46.56 -6.75
N ASN A 143 24.30 -46.71 -7.91
CA ASN A 143 25.69 -47.16 -8.06
C ASN A 143 26.69 -46.15 -7.48
N GLU A 144 27.94 -46.57 -7.22
CA GLU A 144 29.03 -45.74 -6.63
C GLU A 144 29.29 -44.40 -7.36
N ASN A 145 28.94 -44.30 -8.66
CA ASN A 145 29.03 -43.06 -9.44
C ASN A 145 27.68 -42.63 -10.05
N GLY A 146 26.58 -43.19 -9.56
CA GLY A 146 25.26 -42.92 -10.10
C GLY A 146 24.75 -41.53 -9.72
N GLU A 147 23.79 -41.03 -10.51
CA GLU A 147 23.05 -39.81 -10.26
C GLU A 147 21.55 -40.09 -10.06
N ALA A 148 20.99 -39.51 -9.02
CA ALA A 148 19.55 -39.44 -8.80
C ALA A 148 19.01 -38.06 -9.21
N ILE A 149 17.94 -38.07 -10.00
CA ILE A 149 17.22 -36.90 -10.45
C ILE A 149 15.88 -36.83 -9.73
N PHE A 150 15.73 -35.83 -8.87
CA PHE A 150 14.50 -35.62 -8.10
C PHE A 150 13.69 -34.48 -8.69
N ILE A 151 12.45 -34.74 -9.09
CA ILE A 151 11.50 -33.70 -9.48
C ILE A 151 10.57 -33.48 -8.29
N LEU A 152 10.83 -32.42 -7.52
CA LEU A 152 10.15 -32.17 -6.24
C LEU A 152 9.44 -30.83 -6.24
N SER A 153 8.48 -30.67 -5.32
CA SER A 153 7.99 -29.33 -4.98
C SER A 153 9.14 -28.47 -4.43
N SER A 154 9.20 -27.20 -4.83
CA SER A 154 10.20 -26.26 -4.31
C SER A 154 10.13 -26.07 -2.78
N ASN A 155 9.03 -26.49 -2.16
CA ASN A 155 8.89 -26.57 -0.70
C ASN A 155 9.94 -27.50 -0.06
N PHE A 156 10.41 -28.53 -0.78
CA PHE A 156 11.49 -29.42 -0.32
C PHE A 156 12.77 -28.64 0.04
N LEU A 157 13.07 -27.56 -0.67
CA LEU A 157 14.29 -26.78 -0.51
C LEU A 157 14.35 -26.00 0.81
N THR A 158 13.20 -25.81 1.48
CA THR A 158 13.10 -24.85 2.60
C THR A 158 12.32 -25.35 3.80
N ALA A 159 11.39 -26.28 3.63
CA ALA A 159 10.50 -26.69 4.71
C ALA A 159 11.25 -27.50 5.78
N PRO A 160 11.00 -27.26 7.08
CA PRO A 160 11.64 -28.01 8.17
C PRO A 160 11.36 -29.51 8.15
N VAL A 161 10.19 -29.94 7.66
CA VAL A 161 9.81 -31.36 7.58
C VAL A 161 10.76 -32.20 6.71
N TYR A 162 11.50 -31.56 5.79
CA TYR A 162 12.46 -32.22 4.90
C TYR A 162 13.92 -31.97 5.32
N ALA A 163 14.17 -31.39 6.50
CA ALA A 163 15.52 -31.07 6.96
C ALA A 163 16.40 -32.31 7.10
N GLU A 164 15.84 -33.44 7.56
CA GLU A 164 16.57 -34.70 7.67
C GLU A 164 17.03 -35.22 6.31
N GLN A 165 16.18 -35.19 5.29
CA GLN A 165 16.53 -35.64 3.93
C GLN A 165 17.54 -34.70 3.28
N ARG A 166 17.45 -33.39 3.53
CA ARG A 166 18.46 -32.42 3.08
C ARG A 166 19.82 -32.72 3.73
N ASN A 167 19.85 -32.94 5.04
CA ASN A 167 21.08 -33.30 5.77
C ASN A 167 21.63 -34.65 5.33
N LEU A 168 20.78 -35.65 5.08
CA LEU A 168 21.16 -36.96 4.53
C LEU A 168 21.92 -36.79 3.22
N ILE A 169 21.36 -36.02 2.28
CA ILE A 169 21.97 -35.75 0.99
C ILE A 169 23.30 -35.02 1.15
N LEU A 170 23.39 -33.96 1.98
CA LEU A 170 24.66 -33.23 2.14
C LEU A 170 25.72 -34.08 2.85
N ASN A 171 25.35 -34.91 3.81
CA ASN A 171 26.34 -35.65 4.59
C ASN A 171 26.86 -36.88 3.84
N ASN A 172 26.00 -37.56 3.08
CA ASN A 172 26.31 -38.88 2.51
C ASN A 172 26.39 -38.89 0.97
N PHE A 173 25.95 -37.81 0.31
CA PHE A 173 25.89 -37.69 -1.15
C PHE A 173 26.43 -36.31 -1.58
N GLY A 174 26.37 -36.02 -2.89
CA GLY A 174 26.75 -34.73 -3.46
C GLY A 174 25.59 -34.09 -4.22
N LEU A 175 25.15 -32.91 -3.79
CA LEU A 175 24.15 -32.12 -4.52
C LEU A 175 24.84 -31.31 -5.62
N SER A 176 24.69 -31.71 -6.87
CA SER A 176 25.40 -31.08 -7.99
C SER A 176 24.65 -29.91 -8.60
N LYS A 177 23.32 -30.02 -8.77
CA LYS A 177 22.51 -28.99 -9.43
C LYS A 177 21.16 -28.82 -8.77
N ILE A 178 20.68 -27.57 -8.76
CA ILE A 178 19.29 -27.20 -8.47
C ILE A 178 18.76 -26.40 -9.65
N ILE A 179 17.76 -26.94 -10.32
CA ILE A 179 17.15 -26.33 -11.50
C ILE A 179 15.73 -25.91 -11.12
N SER A 180 15.53 -24.61 -10.92
CA SER A 180 14.22 -24.02 -10.57
C SER A 180 13.35 -23.90 -11.81
N LEU A 181 12.14 -24.45 -11.76
CA LEU A 181 11.17 -24.40 -12.85
C LEU A 181 10.20 -23.22 -12.68
N PRO A 182 9.75 -22.57 -13.78
CA PRO A 182 8.80 -21.47 -13.69
C PRO A 182 7.45 -21.93 -13.14
N GLN A 183 6.74 -21.03 -12.47
CA GLN A 183 5.38 -21.29 -12.00
C GLN A 183 4.47 -21.64 -13.17
N GLY A 184 3.58 -22.61 -12.98
CA GLY A 184 2.69 -23.08 -14.05
C GLY A 184 3.33 -24.05 -15.06
N THR A 185 4.56 -24.52 -14.81
CA THR A 185 5.18 -25.61 -15.59
C THR A 185 4.23 -26.81 -15.69
N ILE A 186 3.61 -27.19 -14.56
CA ILE A 186 2.49 -28.13 -14.56
C ILE A 186 1.18 -27.33 -14.62
N ARG A 187 0.31 -27.71 -15.55
CA ARG A 187 -0.99 -27.07 -15.75
C ARG A 187 -1.93 -27.36 -14.58
N ASN A 188 -2.88 -26.45 -14.35
CA ASN A 188 -3.95 -26.60 -13.34
C ASN A 188 -3.48 -26.77 -11.89
N THR A 189 -2.22 -26.45 -11.60
CA THR A 189 -1.66 -26.45 -10.23
C THR A 189 -0.82 -25.21 -10.00
N GLY A 190 -0.85 -24.69 -8.77
CA GLY A 190 0.03 -23.60 -8.33
C GLY A 190 1.36 -24.08 -7.75
N ILE A 191 1.64 -25.38 -7.82
CA ILE A 191 2.86 -25.98 -7.26
C ILE A 191 4.08 -25.54 -8.10
N GLU A 192 5.05 -24.93 -7.43
CA GLU A 192 6.37 -24.68 -7.98
C GLU A 192 7.25 -25.91 -7.83
N LEU A 193 8.06 -26.19 -8.85
CA LEU A 193 8.90 -27.38 -8.90
C LEU A 193 10.38 -27.01 -9.02
N SER A 194 11.22 -27.91 -8.52
CA SER A 194 12.65 -27.89 -8.72
C SER A 194 13.15 -29.27 -9.07
N ILE A 195 14.13 -29.33 -9.98
CA ILE A 195 14.86 -30.57 -10.30
C ILE A 195 16.17 -30.54 -9.52
N LEU A 196 16.41 -31.55 -8.69
CA LEU A 196 17.66 -31.75 -7.97
C LEU A 196 18.44 -32.87 -8.63
N VAL A 197 19.75 -32.64 -8.79
CA VAL A 197 20.70 -33.65 -9.28
C VAL A 197 21.62 -34.02 -8.13
N VAL A 198 21.49 -35.24 -7.64
CA VAL A 198 22.26 -35.76 -6.51
C VAL A 198 23.13 -36.91 -7.00
N SER A 199 24.43 -36.78 -6.86
CA SER A 199 25.39 -37.83 -7.16
C SER A 199 25.75 -38.59 -5.88
N LYS A 200 26.11 -39.87 -6.02
CA LYS A 200 26.74 -40.61 -4.93
C LYS A 200 28.17 -40.14 -4.65
N ALA A 201 28.83 -39.54 -5.64
CA ALA A 201 30.09 -38.86 -5.43
C ALA A 201 29.90 -37.57 -4.61
N ASN A 202 30.90 -37.23 -3.78
CA ASN A 202 30.87 -35.98 -3.02
C ASN A 202 31.01 -34.78 -3.96
N VAL A 203 30.19 -33.75 -3.74
CA VAL A 203 30.19 -32.52 -4.53
C VAL A 203 30.39 -31.32 -3.61
N LEU A 204 31.40 -30.50 -3.89
CA LEU A 204 31.77 -29.34 -3.07
C LEU A 204 30.97 -28.07 -3.41
N LYS A 205 30.39 -27.99 -4.60
CA LYS A 205 29.63 -26.83 -5.07
C LYS A 205 28.38 -27.25 -5.82
N THR A 206 27.28 -26.57 -5.53
CA THR A 206 25.99 -26.78 -6.19
C THR A 206 25.70 -25.65 -7.17
N ASP A 207 25.42 -26.01 -8.41
CA ASP A 207 25.07 -25.08 -9.47
C ASP A 207 23.56 -24.80 -9.50
N TYR A 208 23.20 -23.52 -9.54
CA TYR A 208 21.80 -23.07 -9.61
C TYR A 208 21.44 -22.65 -11.03
N TYR A 209 20.29 -23.12 -11.51
CA TYR A 209 19.71 -22.74 -12.79
C TYR A 209 18.29 -22.23 -12.59
N ALA A 210 17.90 -21.21 -13.36
CA ALA A 210 16.52 -20.75 -13.48
C ALA A 210 16.02 -20.99 -14.90
N VAL A 211 14.99 -21.82 -15.04
CA VAL A 211 14.43 -22.18 -16.35
C VAL A 211 13.55 -21.05 -16.87
N ASN A 212 13.82 -20.63 -18.11
CA ASN A 212 13.06 -19.63 -18.85
C ASN A 212 12.68 -20.15 -20.24
N GLN A 213 11.98 -19.33 -21.03
CA GLN A 213 11.58 -19.71 -22.39
C GLN A 213 12.81 -19.99 -23.26
N GLY A 214 12.85 -21.16 -23.90
CA GLY A 214 13.99 -21.59 -24.73
C GLY A 214 15.19 -22.13 -23.95
N PHE A 215 15.04 -22.40 -22.66
CA PHE A 215 16.08 -23.02 -21.84
C PHE A 215 16.55 -24.35 -22.44
N ASN A 216 17.87 -24.51 -22.53
CA ASN A 216 18.52 -25.75 -22.97
C ASN A 216 19.74 -25.98 -22.06
N LEU A 217 19.73 -27.07 -21.30
CA LEU A 217 20.73 -27.30 -20.25
C LEU A 217 22.14 -27.47 -20.83
N LYS A 218 22.27 -28.08 -22.03
CA LYS A 218 23.56 -28.29 -22.70
C LYS A 218 24.27 -26.99 -23.09
N LYS A 219 23.52 -25.89 -23.24
CA LYS A 219 24.06 -24.56 -23.60
C LYS A 219 24.03 -23.57 -22.43
N ALA A 220 23.20 -23.82 -21.42
CA ALA A 220 23.01 -22.91 -20.31
C ALA A 220 24.23 -22.91 -19.37
N LYS A 221 24.63 -21.72 -18.92
CA LYS A 221 25.53 -21.56 -17.79
C LYS A 221 24.72 -21.49 -16.49
N PRO A 222 25.26 -21.93 -15.36
CA PRO A 222 24.60 -21.73 -14.07
C PRO A 222 24.43 -20.23 -13.80
N THR A 223 23.32 -19.87 -13.16
CA THR A 223 23.04 -18.51 -12.69
C THR A 223 24.09 -18.09 -11.66
N PHE A 224 24.42 -19.01 -10.75
CA PHE A 224 25.49 -18.92 -9.76
C PHE A 224 25.75 -20.30 -9.17
N SER A 225 26.80 -20.43 -8.35
CA SER A 225 27.13 -21.65 -7.63
C SER A 225 27.35 -21.34 -6.15
N VAL A 226 26.94 -22.26 -5.28
CA VAL A 226 27.01 -22.12 -3.82
C VAL A 226 27.88 -23.24 -3.26
N SER A 227 28.69 -22.94 -2.25
CA SER A 227 29.49 -23.98 -1.58
C SER A 227 28.61 -24.90 -0.73
N LYS A 228 29.03 -26.16 -0.58
CA LYS A 228 28.31 -27.14 0.26
C LYS A 228 28.11 -26.62 1.68
N GLU A 229 29.10 -25.92 2.22
CA GLU A 229 29.13 -25.38 3.58
C GLU A 229 28.11 -24.24 3.78
N GLU A 230 27.69 -23.56 2.72
CA GLU A 230 26.69 -22.49 2.77
C GLU A 230 25.24 -23.02 2.64
N LEU A 231 25.04 -24.28 2.24
CA LEU A 231 23.73 -24.91 2.04
C LEU A 231 23.10 -25.42 3.35
N ILE A 232 23.23 -24.63 4.42
CA ILE A 232 22.69 -24.93 5.75
C ILE A 232 21.20 -24.56 5.77
N GLU A 233 20.35 -25.51 6.14
CA GLU A 233 18.88 -25.41 6.26
C GLU A 233 18.10 -25.11 4.96
N ARG A 234 18.64 -24.30 4.04
CA ARG A 234 17.94 -23.70 2.89
C ARG A 234 18.71 -23.93 1.60
N TRP A 235 18.04 -24.40 0.56
CA TRP A 235 18.62 -24.65 -0.78
C TRP A 235 17.90 -23.91 -1.91
N ASP A 236 17.05 -22.94 -1.59
CA ASP A 236 16.29 -22.24 -2.63
C ASP A 236 17.13 -21.15 -3.31
N LEU A 237 16.85 -20.96 -4.60
CA LEU A 237 17.56 -20.01 -5.46
C LEU A 237 17.46 -18.57 -4.95
N ASN A 238 16.30 -18.18 -4.38
CA ASN A 238 16.07 -16.81 -3.92
C ASN A 238 16.95 -16.44 -2.72
N PHE A 239 17.09 -17.35 -1.75
CA PHE A 239 17.92 -17.11 -0.57
C PHE A 239 19.40 -16.92 -0.90
N HIS A 240 19.92 -17.76 -1.80
CA HIS A 240 21.34 -17.80 -2.18
C HIS A 240 21.70 -16.88 -3.36
N ASN A 241 20.74 -16.15 -3.91
CA ASN A 241 20.99 -15.27 -5.05
C ASN A 241 22.11 -14.25 -4.73
N PRO A 242 23.19 -14.15 -5.53
CA PRO A 242 24.28 -13.20 -5.29
C PRO A 242 23.85 -11.73 -5.28
N GLN A 243 22.71 -11.40 -5.90
CA GLN A 243 22.11 -10.06 -5.76
C GLN A 243 21.86 -9.69 -4.29
N ASN A 244 21.73 -10.69 -3.42
CA ASN A 244 21.57 -10.50 -1.99
C ASN A 244 22.82 -9.98 -1.28
N GLN A 245 24.01 -10.18 -1.84
CA GLN A 245 25.26 -9.68 -1.27
C GLN A 245 25.32 -8.15 -1.33
N LYS A 246 24.87 -7.55 -2.44
CA LYS A 246 24.94 -6.10 -2.65
C LYS A 246 24.22 -5.29 -1.58
N TYR A 247 23.02 -5.71 -1.17
CA TYR A 247 22.32 -4.98 -0.11
C TYR A 247 22.78 -5.39 1.28
N GLN A 248 23.37 -6.58 1.44
CA GLN A 248 24.01 -6.94 2.69
C GLN A 248 25.25 -6.07 2.93
N GLU A 249 26.02 -5.76 1.88
CA GLU A 249 27.09 -4.75 1.91
C GLU A 249 26.53 -3.38 2.32
N GLN A 250 25.44 -2.91 1.70
CA GLN A 250 24.76 -1.65 2.09
C GLN A 250 24.27 -1.64 3.55
N LEU A 251 23.79 -2.78 4.07
CA LEU A 251 23.41 -2.90 5.48
C LEU A 251 24.64 -2.86 6.40
N ASN A 252 25.75 -3.50 6.00
CA ASN A 252 26.98 -3.57 6.78
C ASN A 252 27.74 -2.23 6.86
N GLU A 253 27.48 -1.29 5.93
CA GLU A 253 28.00 0.08 6.00
C GLU A 253 27.43 0.87 7.19
N ASN A 254 26.34 0.39 7.78
CA ASN A 254 25.58 1.09 8.81
C ASN A 254 25.55 0.28 10.11
N GLU A 255 25.49 0.98 11.24
CA GLU A 255 25.17 0.30 12.51
C GLU A 255 23.72 -0.16 12.44
N THR A 256 23.48 -1.44 12.73
CA THR A 256 22.15 -2.06 12.60
C THR A 256 21.74 -2.76 13.89
N GLN A 257 20.43 -2.83 14.13
CA GLN A 257 19.84 -3.65 15.18
C GLN A 257 18.74 -4.54 14.58
N LYS A 258 18.50 -5.68 15.23
CA LYS A 258 17.41 -6.57 14.85
C LYS A 258 16.08 -5.89 15.16
N ILE A 259 15.13 -5.99 14.23
CA ILE A 259 13.80 -5.40 14.42
C ILE A 259 13.09 -5.93 15.67
N GLY A 260 13.31 -7.19 16.04
CA GLY A 260 12.74 -7.76 17.28
C GLY A 260 13.32 -7.20 18.57
N ASP A 261 14.49 -6.57 18.53
CA ASP A 261 15.06 -5.85 19.68
C ASP A 261 14.47 -4.42 19.80
N LEU A 262 13.90 -3.90 18.71
CA LEU A 262 13.27 -2.58 18.65
C LEU A 262 11.78 -2.62 19.00
N VAL A 263 11.07 -3.63 18.52
CA VAL A 263 9.61 -3.73 18.59
C VAL A 263 9.14 -5.14 18.89
N GLU A 264 8.00 -5.26 19.59
CA GLU A 264 7.26 -6.51 19.69
C GLU A 264 6.63 -6.83 18.33
N ILE A 265 6.77 -8.07 17.89
CA ILE A 265 6.24 -8.58 16.63
C ILE A 265 5.06 -9.49 16.94
N CYS A 266 3.87 -9.09 16.50
CA CYS A 266 2.64 -9.83 16.62
C CYS A 266 2.15 -10.29 15.24
N LEU A 267 1.45 -11.41 15.21
CA LEU A 267 0.68 -11.86 14.04
C LEU A 267 -0.80 -11.80 14.36
N GLY A 268 -1.60 -11.47 13.34
CA GLY A 268 -3.04 -11.67 13.44
C GLY A 268 -3.44 -13.15 13.55
N ILE A 269 -4.74 -13.41 13.54
CA ILE A 269 -5.32 -14.73 13.80
C ILE A 269 -6.11 -15.29 12.61
N PRO A 270 -6.22 -16.63 12.47
CA PRO A 270 -7.16 -17.23 11.53
C PRO A 270 -8.60 -16.93 11.95
N PHE A 271 -9.49 -16.83 10.96
CA PHE A 271 -10.93 -16.74 11.16
C PHE A 271 -11.62 -17.74 10.25
N ASN A 272 -12.41 -18.63 10.84
CA ASN A 272 -13.23 -19.59 10.12
C ASN A 272 -14.39 -18.89 9.39
N GLN A 273 -15.01 -19.59 8.43
CA GLN A 273 -16.07 -19.00 7.61
C GLN A 273 -17.30 -18.62 8.45
N GLU A 274 -17.63 -19.40 9.48
CA GLU A 274 -18.79 -19.19 10.35
C GLU A 274 -18.66 -17.95 11.26
N GLU A 275 -17.42 -17.62 11.65
CA GLU A 275 -17.08 -16.45 12.48
C GLU A 275 -17.21 -15.14 11.71
N ARG A 276 -17.09 -15.18 10.38
CA ARG A 276 -17.13 -14.00 9.52
C ARG A 276 -18.57 -13.56 9.28
N LYS A 277 -18.88 -12.33 9.68
CA LYS A 277 -20.18 -11.69 9.51
C LYS A 277 -20.06 -10.46 8.60
N PRO A 278 -21.14 -10.06 7.90
CA PRO A 278 -21.15 -8.82 7.10
C PRO A 278 -21.16 -7.55 7.96
N LYS A 279 -21.48 -7.64 9.26
CA LYS A 279 -21.47 -6.56 10.26
C LYS A 279 -21.08 -7.14 11.62
N GLY A 280 -20.49 -6.33 12.50
CA GLY A 280 -20.10 -6.74 13.85
C GLY A 280 -19.26 -5.67 14.55
N THR A 281 -18.87 -5.95 15.81
CA THR A 281 -18.12 -5.03 16.67
C THR A 281 -16.69 -4.81 16.20
N TYR A 282 -16.02 -5.88 15.73
CA TYR A 282 -14.63 -5.82 15.27
C TYR A 282 -14.54 -6.11 13.78
N LYS A 283 -13.93 -5.20 13.03
CA LYS A 283 -13.64 -5.38 11.62
C LYS A 283 -12.40 -6.25 11.45
N ILE A 284 -12.51 -7.29 10.62
CA ILE A 284 -11.38 -8.14 10.27
C ILE A 284 -10.55 -7.45 9.19
N LEU A 285 -9.32 -7.06 9.54
CA LEU A 285 -8.37 -6.55 8.57
C LEU A 285 -7.59 -7.68 7.92
N SER A 286 -7.59 -7.66 6.60
CA SER A 286 -6.83 -8.58 5.77
C SER A 286 -5.89 -7.80 4.85
N PRO A 287 -4.92 -8.46 4.20
CA PRO A 287 -3.97 -7.78 3.32
C PRO A 287 -4.57 -7.09 2.08
N ARG A 288 -5.87 -7.25 1.81
CA ARG A 288 -6.58 -6.48 0.77
C ARG A 288 -6.97 -5.09 1.24
N ASN A 289 -7.01 -4.86 2.56
CA ASN A 289 -7.38 -3.60 3.17
C ASN A 289 -6.20 -2.64 3.28
N ILE A 290 -4.96 -3.10 3.06
CA ILE A 290 -3.76 -2.26 3.08
C ILE A 290 -3.31 -2.04 1.64
N LEU A 291 -3.52 -0.83 1.12
CA LEU A 291 -3.20 -0.45 -0.25
C LEU A 291 -2.41 0.86 -0.26
N ASN A 292 -1.21 0.83 -0.83
CA ASN A 292 -0.31 1.99 -0.96
C ASN A 292 -0.09 2.75 0.37
N GLY A 293 -0.03 2.01 1.48
CA GLY A 293 0.16 2.57 2.82
C GLY A 293 -1.08 3.20 3.46
N PHE A 294 -2.25 3.05 2.83
CA PHE A 294 -3.54 3.46 3.36
C PHE A 294 -4.41 2.26 3.71
N LEU A 295 -5.33 2.50 4.64
CA LEU A 295 -6.40 1.57 4.98
C LEU A 295 -7.59 1.81 4.05
N GLU A 296 -7.92 0.84 3.22
CA GLU A 296 -9.10 0.86 2.35
C GLU A 296 -10.21 -0.04 2.89
N GLU A 297 -11.39 0.56 3.00
CA GLU A 297 -12.62 -0.11 3.40
C GLU A 297 -13.45 -0.49 2.18
N THR A 298 -13.98 -1.71 2.17
CA THR A 298 -14.85 -2.21 1.10
C THR A 298 -16.16 -2.71 1.67
N THR A 299 -17.22 -2.70 0.85
CA THR A 299 -18.52 -3.29 1.21
C THR A 299 -18.45 -4.80 1.43
N SER A 300 -17.36 -5.44 1.01
CA SER A 300 -17.11 -6.88 1.16
C SER A 300 -16.32 -7.23 2.44
N ASP A 301 -16.08 -6.25 3.31
CA ASP A 301 -15.35 -6.46 4.56
C ASP A 301 -16.11 -7.33 5.55
N ASN A 302 -15.37 -8.22 6.21
CA ASN A 302 -15.92 -9.12 7.21
C ASN A 302 -15.66 -8.58 8.60
N PHE A 303 -16.55 -8.94 9.51
CA PHE A 303 -16.54 -8.55 10.91
C PHE A 303 -16.68 -9.79 11.78
N ILE A 304 -16.31 -9.65 13.05
CA ILE A 304 -16.63 -10.59 14.12
C ILE A 304 -17.39 -9.87 15.22
N GLU A 305 -18.18 -10.64 15.96
CA GLU A 305 -18.86 -10.20 17.18
C GLU A 305 -18.47 -11.18 18.28
N LYS A 306 -17.68 -10.69 19.23
CA LYS A 306 -17.09 -11.51 20.29
C LYS A 306 -16.76 -10.64 21.49
N ASP A 307 -17.21 -11.08 22.66
CA ASP A 307 -17.05 -10.31 23.91
C ASP A 307 -15.79 -10.68 24.69
N ASN A 308 -15.27 -11.89 24.50
CA ASN A 308 -14.12 -12.41 25.23
C ASN A 308 -13.00 -12.87 24.30
N PHE A 309 -11.85 -12.22 24.38
CA PHE A 309 -10.65 -12.55 23.60
C PHE A 309 -9.61 -13.25 24.46
N ASN A 310 -9.02 -14.33 23.93
CA ASN A 310 -7.84 -14.93 24.55
C ASN A 310 -6.59 -14.06 24.32
N THR A 311 -5.48 -14.36 25.00
CA THR A 311 -4.24 -13.58 24.92
C THR A 311 -3.72 -13.38 23.49
N ARG A 312 -3.83 -14.39 22.63
CA ARG A 312 -3.38 -14.30 21.23
C ARG A 312 -4.27 -13.38 20.41
N GLU A 313 -5.57 -13.45 20.61
CA GLU A 313 -6.53 -12.59 19.91
C GLU A 313 -6.43 -11.14 20.36
N GLN A 314 -6.22 -10.90 21.67
CA GLN A 314 -5.97 -9.55 22.20
C GLN A 314 -4.73 -8.91 21.59
N LYS A 315 -3.69 -9.70 21.28
CA LYS A 315 -2.50 -9.21 20.56
C LYS A 315 -2.77 -8.85 19.10
N ALA A 316 -3.80 -9.44 18.50
CA ALA A 316 -4.21 -9.16 17.12
C ALA A 316 -5.15 -7.95 16.99
N ILE A 317 -5.69 -7.43 18.10
CA ILE A 317 -6.47 -6.18 18.11
C ILE A 317 -5.52 -4.99 17.97
N LEU A 318 -5.85 -4.11 17.03
CA LEU A 318 -5.03 -2.97 16.69
C LEU A 318 -5.13 -1.86 17.73
N ARG A 319 -4.00 -1.19 17.94
CA ARG A 319 -3.85 -0.02 18.81
C ARG A 319 -3.23 1.11 18.01
N LYS A 320 -3.52 2.34 18.42
CA LYS A 320 -2.88 3.53 17.86
C LYS A 320 -1.35 3.39 17.93
N GLY A 321 -0.69 3.62 16.80
CA GLY A 321 0.76 3.49 16.63
C GLY A 321 1.26 2.14 16.13
N ASP A 322 0.38 1.13 16.00
CA ASP A 322 0.76 -0.15 15.39
C ASP A 322 1.18 0.04 13.93
N ILE A 323 2.28 -0.60 13.51
CA ILE A 323 2.69 -0.69 12.11
C ILE A 323 2.22 -2.03 11.54
N LEU A 324 1.55 -1.98 10.40
CA LEU A 324 0.95 -3.13 9.76
C LEU A 324 1.51 -3.36 8.37
N PHE A 325 1.78 -4.62 8.05
CA PHE A 325 2.07 -5.01 6.67
C PHE A 325 1.68 -6.47 6.38
N PRO A 326 1.41 -6.81 5.11
CA PRO A 326 1.16 -8.19 4.70
C PRO A 326 2.35 -9.11 4.98
N ARG A 327 2.08 -10.27 5.57
CA ARG A 327 3.09 -11.30 5.85
C ARG A 327 3.65 -11.98 4.59
N PHE A 328 2.86 -12.04 3.52
CA PHE A 328 3.32 -12.59 2.25
C PHE A 328 4.11 -11.58 1.45
N ASN A 329 5.16 -12.06 0.81
CA ASN A 329 5.99 -11.29 -0.07
C ASN A 329 5.22 -10.99 -1.37
N ARG A 330 4.80 -9.74 -1.54
CA ARG A 330 4.36 -9.16 -2.82
C ARG A 330 5.54 -8.36 -3.40
N GLU A 331 5.57 -8.11 -4.71
CA GLU A 331 6.65 -7.35 -5.36
C GLU A 331 7.08 -6.07 -4.60
N LYS A 332 6.14 -5.45 -3.88
CA LYS A 332 6.41 -4.39 -2.90
C LYS A 332 5.52 -4.57 -1.66
N VAL A 333 6.12 -4.80 -0.49
CA VAL A 333 5.45 -4.65 0.81
C VAL A 333 5.29 -3.16 1.07
N THR A 334 4.08 -2.75 1.39
CA THR A 334 3.76 -1.41 1.89
C THR A 334 3.35 -1.51 3.34
N ILE A 335 3.70 -0.48 4.12
CA ILE A 335 3.36 -0.40 5.53
C ILE A 335 2.21 0.58 5.75
N TYR A 336 1.34 0.29 6.71
CA TYR A 336 0.31 1.20 7.19
C TYR A 336 0.53 1.43 8.69
N VAL A 337 0.50 2.69 9.14
CA VAL A 337 0.57 3.02 10.56
C VAL A 337 -0.84 3.31 11.05
N HIS A 338 -1.32 2.51 12.00
CA HIS A 338 -2.66 2.68 12.55
C HIS A 338 -2.74 3.93 13.42
N ASN A 339 -3.64 4.85 13.09
CA ASN A 339 -3.77 6.15 13.75
C ASN A 339 -5.08 6.33 14.51
N LEU A 340 -5.97 5.33 14.48
CA LEU A 340 -7.25 5.35 15.20
C LEU A 340 -7.07 4.78 16.61
N ASP A 341 -7.87 5.30 17.55
CA ASP A 341 -7.89 4.89 18.95
C ASP A 341 -9.28 4.36 19.32
N ASP A 342 -9.76 3.40 18.53
CA ASP A 342 -11.12 2.85 18.67
C ASP A 342 -11.15 1.37 19.04
N ASN A 343 -10.00 0.67 18.96
CA ASN A 343 -9.86 -0.78 19.15
C ASN A 343 -10.90 -1.59 18.32
N LYS A 344 -11.35 -1.08 17.17
CA LYS A 344 -12.39 -1.74 16.36
C LYS A 344 -11.86 -2.70 15.31
N PHE A 345 -10.54 -2.84 15.20
CA PHE A 345 -9.91 -3.62 14.15
C PHE A 345 -9.16 -4.81 14.73
N ILE A 346 -9.32 -5.97 14.10
CA ILE A 346 -8.58 -7.19 14.43
C ILE A 346 -7.89 -7.73 13.19
N ALA A 347 -6.59 -8.00 13.30
CA ALA A 347 -5.76 -8.45 12.19
C ALA A 347 -5.97 -9.94 11.90
N ASN A 348 -6.06 -10.30 10.61
CA ASN A 348 -6.02 -11.70 10.18
C ASN A 348 -4.59 -12.28 10.21
N GLN A 349 -4.48 -13.61 10.14
CA GLN A 349 -3.21 -14.36 10.20
C GLN A 349 -2.13 -13.97 9.18
N HIS A 350 -2.49 -13.20 8.16
CA HIS A 350 -1.59 -12.75 7.10
C HIS A 350 -1.18 -11.29 7.27
N ILE A 351 -1.51 -10.67 8.40
CA ILE A 351 -1.06 -9.33 8.77
C ILE A 351 -0.04 -9.46 9.91
N VAL A 352 1.10 -8.82 9.72
CA VAL A 352 2.09 -8.59 10.76
C VAL A 352 1.77 -7.27 11.44
N ILE A 353 1.91 -7.23 12.76
CA ILE A 353 1.80 -6.04 13.59
C ILE A 353 3.14 -5.83 14.28
N LEU A 354 3.76 -4.66 14.09
CA LEU A 354 4.91 -4.21 14.87
C LEU A 354 4.43 -3.15 15.86
N ARG A 355 4.78 -3.31 17.14
CA ARG A 355 4.43 -2.36 18.18
C ARG A 355 5.49 -2.21 19.25
N GLY A 356 5.44 -1.11 19.98
CA GLY A 356 6.33 -0.84 21.10
C GLY A 356 6.90 0.57 21.06
N LYS A 357 7.75 0.88 22.02
CA LYS A 357 8.30 2.24 22.20
C LYS A 357 9.07 2.78 21.00
N ASN A 358 9.82 1.91 20.29
CA ASN A 358 10.60 2.30 19.11
C ASN A 358 9.82 2.07 17.80
N ALA A 359 8.51 1.80 17.84
CA ALA A 359 7.72 1.57 16.64
C ALA A 359 7.73 2.79 15.72
N GLU A 360 7.57 4.01 16.24
CA GLU A 360 7.62 5.22 15.40
C GLU A 360 8.98 5.38 14.69
N TYR A 361 10.11 5.05 15.35
CA TYR A 361 11.43 5.04 14.70
C TYR A 361 11.48 4.06 13.51
N VAL A 362 11.00 2.84 13.72
CA VAL A 362 10.91 1.82 12.66
C VAL A 362 9.96 2.29 11.55
N ALA A 363 8.84 2.93 11.89
CA ALA A 363 7.90 3.48 10.91
C ALA A 363 8.57 4.59 10.07
N THR A 364 9.32 5.50 10.69
CA THR A 364 10.06 6.56 9.98
C THR A 364 11.03 5.95 8.99
N TYR A 365 11.81 4.94 9.40
CA TYR A 365 12.72 4.22 8.50
C TYR A 365 11.97 3.58 7.33
N LEU A 366 10.91 2.82 7.62
CA LEU A 366 10.13 2.08 6.61
C LEU A 366 9.28 2.99 5.69
N ASN A 367 9.11 4.26 6.02
CA ASN A 367 8.46 5.26 5.16
C ASN A 367 9.43 5.95 4.18
N THR A 368 10.74 5.72 4.31
CA THR A 368 11.74 6.19 3.33
C THR A 368 11.82 5.24 2.14
N ASP A 369 12.13 5.72 0.95
CA ASP A 369 12.24 4.87 -0.25
C ASP A 369 13.40 3.88 -0.09
N SER A 370 14.55 4.37 0.40
CA SER A 370 15.74 3.55 0.64
C SER A 370 15.51 2.53 1.75
N GLY A 371 14.89 2.94 2.87
CA GLY A 371 14.61 2.04 3.99
C GLY A 371 13.56 0.97 3.65
N LEU A 372 12.49 1.34 2.94
CA LEU A 372 11.48 0.40 2.47
C LEU A 372 12.04 -0.59 1.44
N SER A 373 12.94 -0.12 0.56
CA SER A 373 13.62 -0.97 -0.43
C SER A 373 14.49 -2.03 0.26
N LEU A 374 15.36 -1.62 1.19
CA LEU A 374 16.21 -2.53 1.96
C LEU A 374 15.38 -3.52 2.79
N PHE A 375 14.31 -3.05 3.42
CA PHE A 375 13.39 -3.91 4.16
C PHE A 375 12.76 -4.96 3.23
N ASN A 376 12.20 -4.56 2.09
CA ASN A 376 11.60 -5.45 1.11
C ASN A 376 12.58 -6.51 0.59
N GLN A 377 13.83 -6.13 0.35
CA GLN A 377 14.87 -7.06 -0.11
C GLN A 377 15.19 -8.12 0.94
N GLN A 378 15.32 -7.73 2.21
CA GLN A 378 15.49 -8.69 3.31
C GLN A 378 14.26 -9.60 3.44
N ILE A 379 13.03 -9.06 3.39
CA ILE A 379 11.80 -9.87 3.41
C ILE A 379 11.80 -10.88 2.25
N LYS A 380 12.13 -10.44 1.03
CA LYS A 380 12.14 -11.27 -0.18
C LYS A 380 13.13 -12.42 -0.08
N ARG A 381 14.33 -12.19 0.45
CA ARG A 381 15.33 -13.24 0.68
C ARG A 381 14.88 -14.28 1.68
N HIS A 382 14.25 -13.84 2.78
CA HIS A 382 13.87 -14.74 3.87
C HIS A 382 12.50 -15.41 3.68
N ALA A 383 11.68 -14.94 2.73
CA ALA A 383 10.39 -15.54 2.43
C ALA A 383 10.53 -17.02 2.02
N ARG A 384 9.54 -17.83 2.43
CA ARG A 384 9.46 -19.28 2.19
C ARG A 384 8.09 -19.66 1.65
N GLY A 385 8.04 -20.76 0.89
CA GLY A 385 6.81 -21.31 0.29
C GLY A 385 6.74 -21.04 -1.20
N GLY A 386 5.90 -21.83 -1.90
CA GLY A 386 5.68 -21.70 -3.35
C GLY A 386 4.72 -20.56 -3.68
N ALA A 387 3.47 -20.89 -4.04
CA ALA A 387 2.49 -19.95 -4.57
C ALA A 387 2.21 -18.68 -3.73
N LEU A 388 2.34 -18.74 -2.41
CA LEU A 388 2.14 -17.61 -1.49
C LEU A 388 3.31 -17.57 -0.49
N PRO A 389 4.47 -17.04 -0.90
CA PRO A 389 5.65 -17.04 -0.06
C PRO A 389 5.46 -16.08 1.11
N THR A 390 5.76 -16.55 2.33
CA THR A 390 5.62 -15.79 3.58
C THR A 390 6.92 -15.74 4.35
N ILE A 391 7.12 -14.66 5.12
CA ILE A 391 8.19 -14.62 6.10
C ILE A 391 7.76 -15.28 7.42
N SER A 392 8.65 -16.03 8.06
CA SER A 392 8.44 -16.57 9.40
C SER A 392 8.63 -15.50 10.47
N ILE A 393 8.07 -15.66 11.67
CA ILE A 393 8.32 -14.71 12.77
C ILE A 393 9.81 -14.70 13.13
N GLN A 394 10.46 -15.86 13.17
CA GLN A 394 11.87 -15.97 13.51
C GLN A 394 12.77 -15.24 12.50
N ASP A 395 12.52 -15.40 11.20
CA ASP A 395 13.26 -14.67 10.17
C ASP A 395 12.98 -13.16 10.28
N LEU A 396 11.69 -12.79 10.47
CA LEU A 396 11.29 -11.39 10.62
C LEU A 396 11.97 -10.74 11.83
N THR A 397 12.04 -11.40 12.97
CA THR A 397 12.73 -10.94 14.19
C THR A 397 14.19 -10.58 13.92
N ASN A 398 14.86 -11.26 12.97
CA ASN A 398 16.27 -11.05 12.65
C ASN A 398 16.53 -10.03 11.53
N ILE A 399 15.49 -9.43 10.95
CA ILE A 399 15.64 -8.36 9.95
C ILE A 399 16.41 -7.19 10.58
N GLN A 400 17.40 -6.68 9.86
CA GLN A 400 18.28 -5.61 10.30
C GLN A 400 17.69 -4.24 9.95
N ILE A 401 17.66 -3.36 10.93
CA ILE A 401 17.23 -1.96 10.81
C ILE A 401 18.42 -1.05 11.13
N PRO A 402 18.85 -0.18 10.20
CA PRO A 402 19.86 0.85 10.47
C PRO A 402 19.49 1.77 11.64
N ILE A 403 20.45 2.00 12.52
CA ILE A 403 20.30 2.82 13.72
C ILE A 403 21.07 4.14 13.57
N LEU A 404 20.35 5.25 13.69
CA LEU A 404 20.96 6.57 13.79
C LEU A 404 21.62 6.71 15.17
N PRO A 405 22.80 7.34 15.27
CA PRO A 405 23.51 7.55 16.53
C PRO A 405 22.87 8.69 17.34
N ILE A 406 21.62 8.48 17.75
CA ILE A 406 20.83 9.39 18.58
C ILE A 406 20.64 8.76 19.96
N ALA A 407 20.60 9.60 21.00
CA ALA A 407 20.62 9.13 22.39
C ALA A 407 19.38 8.30 22.80
N ASP A 408 18.23 8.59 22.19
CA ASP A 408 16.99 7.87 22.40
C ASP A 408 16.23 7.78 21.08
N LEU A 409 15.91 6.56 20.62
CA LEU A 409 15.16 6.32 19.39
C LEU A 409 13.70 6.82 19.51
N GLU A 410 13.19 6.99 20.73
CA GLU A 410 11.87 7.59 20.96
C GLU A 410 11.80 9.06 20.52
N TYR A 411 12.93 9.75 20.27
CA TYR A 411 12.91 11.07 19.63
C TYR A 411 12.46 11.05 18.17
N ALA A 412 12.21 9.86 17.61
CA ALA A 412 11.42 9.72 16.39
C ALA A 412 9.91 9.90 16.60
N SER A 413 9.43 9.73 17.84
CA SER A 413 8.01 9.85 18.12
C SER A 413 7.57 11.30 18.20
N LYS A 414 6.58 11.66 17.37
CA LYS A 414 5.96 12.99 17.44
C LYS A 414 5.37 13.25 18.84
N SER A 415 4.71 12.24 19.41
CA SER A 415 4.07 12.34 20.73
C SER A 415 5.09 12.51 21.87
N LYS A 416 6.32 12.00 21.71
CA LYS A 416 7.41 12.21 22.66
C LYS A 416 7.94 13.63 22.55
N LEU A 417 8.19 14.10 21.31
CA LEU A 417 8.67 15.46 21.06
C LEU A 417 7.69 16.52 21.57
N GLU A 418 6.38 16.34 21.39
CA GLU A 418 5.35 17.26 21.87
C GLU A 418 5.34 17.45 23.40
N LYS A 419 5.91 16.53 24.17
CA LYS A 419 6.02 16.60 25.63
C LYS A 419 7.29 17.31 26.13
N LEU A 420 8.23 17.61 25.23
CA LEU A 420 9.51 18.24 25.58
C LEU A 420 9.38 19.76 25.63
N SER A 421 10.25 20.40 26.40
CA SER A 421 10.36 21.85 26.42
C SER A 421 10.98 22.38 25.12
N TYR A 422 10.72 23.65 24.80
CA TYR A 422 11.27 24.29 23.61
C TYR A 422 12.81 24.22 23.56
N GLN A 423 13.48 24.41 24.70
CA GLN A 423 14.94 24.31 24.79
C GLN A 423 15.43 22.89 24.49
N GLN A 424 14.76 21.86 25.03
CA GLN A 424 15.10 20.47 24.75
C GLN A 424 14.94 20.13 23.26
N LEU A 425 13.92 20.69 22.59
CA LEU A 425 13.72 20.51 21.15
C LEU A 425 14.81 21.19 20.32
N LEU A 426 15.31 22.36 20.75
CA LEU A 426 16.46 23.02 20.11
C LEU A 426 17.74 22.18 20.26
N ASP A 427 18.01 21.62 21.44
CA ASP A 427 19.17 20.77 21.67
C ASP A 427 19.13 19.50 20.79
N ILE A 428 17.94 18.93 20.57
CA ILE A 428 17.75 17.80 19.65
C ILE A 428 17.98 18.24 18.19
N LYS A 429 17.49 19.43 17.82
CA LYS A 429 17.68 20.00 16.47
C LYS A 429 19.16 20.16 16.15
N GLU A 430 19.94 20.76 17.05
CA GLU A 430 21.38 20.92 16.87
C GLU A 430 22.09 19.58 16.65
N LYS A 431 21.72 18.55 17.43
CA LYS A 431 22.26 17.19 17.25
C LYS A 431 21.91 16.62 15.88
N TYR A 432 20.66 16.78 15.42
CA TYR A 432 20.24 16.32 14.10
C TYR A 432 20.98 17.05 12.98
N ASP A 433 21.19 18.36 13.12
CA ASP A 433 21.95 19.17 12.15
C ASP A 433 23.43 18.74 12.08
N LEU A 434 24.07 18.48 13.22
CA LEU A 434 25.44 17.95 13.28
C LEU A 434 25.55 16.58 12.59
N LEU A 435 24.58 15.69 12.82
CA LEU A 435 24.53 14.40 12.14
C LEU A 435 24.35 14.55 10.64
N LYS A 436 23.50 15.47 10.19
CA LYS A 436 23.28 15.75 8.77
C LYS A 436 24.57 16.20 8.10
N THR A 437 25.34 17.09 8.73
CA THR A 437 26.65 17.53 8.21
C THR A 437 27.61 16.35 8.12
N LYS A 438 27.64 15.48 9.13
CA LYS A 438 28.50 14.27 9.12
C LYS A 438 28.17 13.34 7.95
N TYR A 439 26.89 13.04 7.72
CA TYR A 439 26.47 12.17 6.60
C TYR A 439 26.68 12.83 5.24
N SER A 440 26.43 14.14 5.12
CA SER A 440 26.67 14.88 3.88
C SER A 440 28.15 14.87 3.46
N ASN A 441 29.08 14.91 4.43
CA ASN A 441 30.53 14.88 4.19
C ASN A 441 31.06 13.48 3.81
N LEU A 442 30.28 12.42 4.03
CA LEU A 442 30.63 11.04 3.67
C LEU A 442 30.23 10.68 2.23
N LYS A 443 29.66 11.62 1.46
CA LYS A 443 29.25 11.41 0.06
C LYS A 443 30.46 11.11 -0.84
N ASN A 444 30.66 9.83 -1.12
CA ASN A 444 31.20 9.38 -2.40
C ASN A 444 30.03 9.07 -3.34
N GLU A 445 30.16 9.47 -4.60
CA GLU A 445 29.09 9.58 -5.60
C GLU A 445 28.20 8.32 -5.74
N LYS A 446 26.88 8.47 -5.49
CA LYS A 446 25.71 7.96 -6.28
C LYS A 446 24.49 7.40 -5.52
N THR A 447 24.44 7.33 -4.21
CA THR A 447 23.21 6.91 -3.49
C THR A 447 23.00 7.71 -2.22
N VAL A 448 21.79 8.27 -2.05
CA VAL A 448 21.35 8.84 -0.76
C VAL A 448 21.28 7.68 0.24
N SER A 449 21.92 7.82 1.40
CA SER A 449 21.92 6.75 2.41
C SER A 449 20.56 6.68 3.10
N PRO A 450 20.06 5.49 3.50
CA PRO A 450 18.84 5.35 4.30
C PRO A 450 18.84 6.24 5.56
N HIS A 451 20.01 6.48 6.14
CA HIS A 451 20.16 7.39 7.29
C HIS A 451 19.85 8.84 6.95
N GLU A 452 20.20 9.32 5.76
CA GLU A 452 19.94 10.70 5.36
C GLU A 452 18.44 10.95 5.16
N GLU A 453 17.75 10.05 4.46
CA GLU A 453 16.30 10.12 4.27
C GLU A 453 15.56 10.03 5.60
N GLN A 454 15.98 9.09 6.46
CA GLN A 454 15.37 8.92 7.78
C GLN A 454 15.62 10.16 8.65
N LEU A 455 16.85 10.67 8.72
CA LEU A 455 17.19 11.87 9.48
C LEU A 455 16.42 13.10 8.96
N GLN A 456 16.27 13.25 7.64
CA GLN A 456 15.49 14.33 7.07
C GLN A 456 14.01 14.24 7.48
N SER A 457 13.45 13.03 7.53
CA SER A 457 12.08 12.79 8.03
C SER A 457 11.95 13.18 9.51
N LEU A 458 12.91 12.78 10.35
CA LEU A 458 12.98 13.17 11.77
C LEU A 458 13.08 14.70 11.95
N GLN A 459 13.89 15.38 11.15
CA GLN A 459 14.02 16.83 11.16
C GLN A 459 12.70 17.53 10.79
N ASN A 460 11.98 17.01 9.79
CA ASN A 460 10.69 17.56 9.38
C ASN A 460 9.65 17.45 10.51
N THR A 461 9.58 16.29 11.18
CA THR A 461 8.70 16.09 12.34
C THR A 461 9.05 17.04 13.48
N LEU A 462 10.34 17.17 13.82
CA LEU A 462 10.81 18.09 14.85
C LEU A 462 10.46 19.55 14.53
N GLN A 463 10.66 19.97 13.27
CA GLN A 463 10.34 21.32 12.82
C GLN A 463 8.84 21.61 12.92
N GLN A 464 7.98 20.62 12.63
CA GLN A 464 6.53 20.75 12.80
C GLN A 464 6.14 20.93 14.28
N VAL A 465 6.76 20.19 15.20
CA VAL A 465 6.50 20.33 16.64
C VAL A 465 6.97 21.71 17.13
N LEU A 466 8.15 22.16 16.68
CA LEU A 466 8.67 23.49 17.00
C LEU A 466 7.74 24.61 16.51
N SER A 467 7.23 24.54 15.26
CA SER A 467 6.30 25.54 14.74
C SER A 467 4.99 25.57 15.53
N ASN A 468 4.47 24.39 15.90
CA ASN A 468 3.26 24.31 16.72
C ASN A 468 3.47 24.93 18.11
N GLN A 469 4.60 24.65 18.77
CA GLN A 469 4.91 25.27 20.06
C GLN A 469 5.09 26.79 19.97
N GLN A 470 5.68 27.30 18.89
CA GLN A 470 5.78 28.73 18.63
C GLN A 470 4.39 29.38 18.45
N GLU A 471 3.49 28.74 17.71
CA GLU A 471 2.12 29.22 17.53
C GLU A 471 1.35 29.24 18.87
N HIS A 472 1.47 28.19 19.68
CA HIS A 472 0.90 28.16 21.03
C HIS A 472 1.43 29.29 21.91
N THR A 473 2.74 29.53 21.88
CA THR A 473 3.37 30.63 22.64
C THR A 473 2.84 31.99 22.18
N ARG A 474 2.75 32.21 20.86
CA ARG A 474 2.17 33.45 20.31
C ARG A 474 0.72 33.66 20.75
N LYS A 475 -0.10 32.61 20.73
CA LYS A 475 -1.49 32.66 21.22
C LYS A 475 -1.55 33.00 22.71
N LEU A 476 -0.67 32.43 23.53
CA LEU A 476 -0.59 32.74 24.96
C LEU A 476 -0.21 34.21 25.19
N THR A 477 0.77 34.75 24.46
CA THR A 477 1.14 36.17 24.56
C THR A 477 -0.02 37.09 24.18
N ILE A 478 -0.80 36.73 23.15
CA ILE A 478 -2.01 37.50 22.79
C ILE A 478 -3.05 37.44 23.92
N ILE A 479 -3.24 36.27 24.54
CA ILE A 479 -4.16 36.11 25.68
C ILE A 479 -3.68 36.95 26.88
N GLU A 480 -2.39 36.91 27.21
CA GLU A 480 -1.79 37.72 28.29
C GLU A 480 -2.02 39.22 28.03
N SER A 481 -1.77 39.68 26.80
CA SER A 481 -2.05 41.06 26.39
C SER A 481 -3.53 41.43 26.59
N LYS A 482 -4.47 40.59 26.14
CA LYS A 482 -5.91 40.84 26.32
C LYS A 482 -6.33 40.82 27.79
N ILE A 483 -5.68 40.00 28.63
CA ILE A 483 -5.91 39.99 30.08
C ILE A 483 -5.44 41.30 30.72
N ASP A 484 -4.29 41.82 30.32
CA ASP A 484 -3.77 43.10 30.80
C ASP A 484 -4.66 44.28 30.36
N ASP A 485 -5.23 44.23 29.15
CA ASP A 485 -6.22 45.20 28.69
C ASP A 485 -7.49 45.18 29.57
N ILE A 486 -8.03 43.99 29.85
CA ILE A 486 -9.19 43.82 30.74
C ILE A 486 -8.89 44.34 32.15
N LYS A 487 -7.70 44.00 32.68
CA LYS A 487 -7.24 44.47 33.99
C LYS A 487 -7.19 46.00 34.04
N THR A 488 -6.67 46.63 33.00
CA THR A 488 -6.59 48.09 32.88
C THR A 488 -7.98 48.72 32.88
N VAL A 489 -8.93 48.16 32.12
CA VAL A 489 -10.31 48.64 32.08
C VAL A 489 -11.00 48.52 33.44
N ILE A 490 -10.83 47.40 34.15
CA ILE A 490 -11.40 47.19 35.49
C ILE A 490 -10.83 48.21 36.49
N LEU A 491 -9.52 48.48 36.45
CA LEU A 491 -8.88 49.47 37.32
C LEU A 491 -9.45 50.88 37.06
N ASN A 492 -9.58 51.27 35.79
CA ASN A 492 -10.15 52.56 35.42
C ASN A 492 -11.62 52.69 35.87
N LEU A 493 -12.44 51.66 35.65
CA LEU A 493 -13.83 51.64 36.12
C LEU A 493 -13.94 51.81 37.64
N SER A 494 -13.02 51.19 38.39
CA SER A 494 -12.98 51.33 39.86
C SER A 494 -12.70 52.77 40.30
N VAL A 495 -11.82 53.48 39.57
CA VAL A 495 -11.52 54.89 39.81
C VAL A 495 -12.73 55.76 39.45
N ASP A 496 -13.25 55.60 38.23
CA ASP A 496 -14.42 56.34 37.72
C ASP A 496 -15.61 56.23 38.69
N PHE A 497 -15.85 55.03 39.23
CA PHE A 497 -16.97 54.78 40.13
C PHE A 497 -16.80 55.48 41.49
N LYS A 498 -15.58 55.50 42.04
CA LYS A 498 -15.28 56.23 43.29
C LYS A 498 -15.45 57.73 43.11
N GLU A 499 -15.01 58.28 41.98
CA GLU A 499 -15.18 59.71 41.68
C GLU A 499 -16.66 60.09 41.56
N ILE A 500 -17.46 59.30 40.85
CA ILE A 500 -18.90 59.56 40.67
C ILE A 500 -19.67 59.46 42.00
N GLN A 501 -19.31 58.51 42.86
CA GLN A 501 -19.92 58.39 44.20
C GLN A 501 -19.76 59.65 45.04
N ASN A 502 -18.61 60.32 44.93
CA ASN A 502 -18.26 61.51 45.73
C ASN A 502 -18.85 62.83 45.20
N LEU A 503 -19.56 62.83 44.06
CA LEU A 503 -20.17 64.04 43.51
C LEU A 503 -21.35 64.54 44.38
N PRO A 504 -21.56 65.86 44.54
CA PRO A 504 -22.71 66.41 45.27
C PRO A 504 -23.96 66.44 44.36
N ARG A 505 -24.48 65.25 44.01
CA ARG A 505 -25.65 65.07 43.13
C ARG A 505 -26.65 64.06 43.71
N GLU A 506 -27.89 64.12 43.23
CA GLU A 506 -28.96 63.14 43.47
C GLU A 506 -28.53 61.72 43.03
N ILE A 507 -29.08 60.69 43.67
CA ILE A 507 -28.66 59.29 43.49
C ILE A 507 -28.94 58.80 42.06
N GLU A 508 -30.10 59.14 41.48
CA GLU A 508 -30.44 58.75 40.09
C GLU A 508 -29.46 59.31 39.07
N ASP A 509 -29.03 60.56 39.26
CA ASP A 509 -28.04 61.25 38.43
C ASP A 509 -26.65 60.57 38.48
N LYS A 510 -26.28 60.05 39.66
CA LYS A 510 -25.04 59.26 39.83
C LYS A 510 -25.14 57.90 39.14
N ILE A 511 -26.27 57.21 39.25
CA ILE A 511 -26.49 55.91 38.60
C ILE A 511 -26.44 56.05 37.07
N SER A 512 -27.07 57.09 36.52
CA SER A 512 -27.02 57.36 35.07
C SER A 512 -25.58 57.58 34.58
N ARG A 513 -24.77 58.35 35.32
CA ARG A 513 -23.36 58.59 34.99
C ARG A 513 -22.47 57.34 35.14
N LEU A 514 -22.73 56.51 36.13
CA LEU A 514 -22.04 55.21 36.29
C LEU A 514 -22.31 54.31 35.09
N ASN A 515 -23.58 54.20 34.66
CA ASN A 515 -23.95 53.42 33.49
C ASN A 515 -23.30 53.97 32.20
N GLN A 516 -23.27 55.29 32.03
CA GLN A 516 -22.62 55.91 30.88
C GLN A 516 -21.10 55.64 30.86
N LYS A 517 -20.42 55.71 32.01
CA LYS A 517 -18.99 55.38 32.10
C LYS A 517 -18.73 53.89 31.90
N LEU A 518 -19.63 53.04 32.39
CA LEU A 518 -19.57 51.59 32.15
C LEU A 518 -19.69 51.28 30.65
N GLU A 519 -20.66 51.87 29.95
CA GLU A 519 -20.82 51.73 28.50
C GLU A 519 -19.62 52.26 27.71
N GLU A 520 -19.06 53.41 28.10
CA GLU A 520 -17.88 54.00 27.46
C GLU A 520 -16.64 53.08 27.60
N GLN A 521 -16.39 52.54 28.79
CA GLN A 521 -15.27 51.65 29.05
C GLN A 521 -15.47 50.25 28.43
N ILE A 522 -16.71 49.72 28.42
CA ILE A 522 -17.05 48.46 27.72
C ILE A 522 -16.88 48.63 26.21
N SER A 523 -17.23 49.80 25.66
CA SER A 523 -17.04 50.11 24.24
C SER A 523 -15.57 50.09 23.82
N ASN A 524 -14.65 50.40 24.74
CA ASN A 524 -13.21 50.34 24.47
C ASN A 524 -12.67 48.90 24.39
N LEU A 525 -13.34 47.92 25.00
CA LEU A 525 -12.99 46.50 24.88
C LEU A 525 -13.43 45.86 23.54
N HIS A 526 -14.30 46.53 22.77
CA HIS A 526 -14.86 46.04 21.48
C HIS A 526 -14.16 46.64 20.24
N PHE A 527 -12.88 47.01 20.34
CA PHE A 527 -12.15 47.72 19.29
C PHE A 527 -12.06 46.94 17.95
N GLU A 528 -11.98 45.60 17.99
CA GLU A 528 -11.89 44.74 16.79
C GLU A 528 -13.20 44.77 15.95
N GLN A 529 -14.36 44.92 16.59
CA GLN A 529 -15.65 44.83 15.90
C GLN A 529 -16.02 46.14 15.18
N LYS A 530 -15.62 47.29 15.73
CA LYS A 530 -15.78 48.61 15.08
C LYS A 530 -14.91 48.79 13.83
N GLN A 531 -13.77 48.09 13.72
CA GLN A 531 -12.92 48.14 12.53
C GLN A 531 -13.49 47.31 11.37
N ILE A 532 -14.08 46.14 11.62
CA ILE A 532 -14.71 45.34 10.56
C ILE A 532 -15.90 46.07 9.93
N ASP A 533 -16.68 46.80 10.73
CA ASP A 533 -17.81 47.59 10.24
C ASP A 533 -17.42 48.70 9.24
N SER A 534 -16.20 49.25 9.31
CA SER A 534 -15.72 50.20 8.30
C SER A 534 -15.40 49.51 6.97
N TYR A 535 -14.79 48.32 7.00
CA TYR A 535 -14.53 47.54 5.79
C TYR A 535 -15.82 47.08 5.10
N ILE A 536 -16.88 46.79 5.85
CA ILE A 536 -18.20 46.50 5.25
C ILE A 536 -18.68 47.69 4.41
N LYS A 537 -18.54 48.93 4.92
CA LYS A 537 -18.93 50.14 4.18
C LYS A 537 -18.06 50.33 2.93
N GLU A 538 -16.77 50.08 3.03
CA GLU A 538 -15.85 50.17 1.88
C GLU A 538 -16.18 49.14 0.80
N ILE A 539 -16.51 47.91 1.19
CA ILE A 539 -16.92 46.87 0.24
C ILE A 539 -18.20 47.26 -0.48
N LYS A 540 -19.20 47.76 0.26
CA LYS A 540 -20.44 48.26 -0.34
C LYS A 540 -20.25 49.41 -1.33
N ASN A 541 -19.10 50.11 -1.32
CA ASN A 541 -18.83 51.18 -2.29
C ASN A 541 -18.39 50.65 -3.66
N TRP A 542 -17.77 49.48 -3.74
CA TRP A 542 -17.32 48.89 -5.01
C TRP A 542 -18.10 47.63 -5.40
N PHE A 543 -18.87 47.06 -4.47
CA PHE A 543 -19.61 45.82 -4.64
C PHE A 543 -21.09 45.99 -4.28
N ASP A 544 -21.89 46.43 -5.24
CA ASP A 544 -23.32 46.71 -5.06
C ASP A 544 -24.12 45.46 -4.62
N TYR A 545 -23.61 44.26 -4.91
CA TYR A 545 -24.26 42.98 -4.63
C TYR A 545 -23.97 42.41 -3.23
N TYR A 546 -23.33 43.17 -2.33
CA TYR A 546 -22.90 42.67 -1.01
C TYR A 546 -24.04 42.06 -0.19
N ASP A 547 -25.21 42.69 -0.20
CA ASP A 547 -26.38 42.23 0.57
C ASP A 547 -27.03 40.96 -0.03
N LEU A 548 -26.65 40.56 -1.25
CA LEU A 548 -27.08 39.31 -1.92
C LEU A 548 -26.12 38.14 -1.72
N LEU A 549 -24.96 38.39 -1.12
CA LEU A 549 -23.99 37.35 -0.78
C LEU A 549 -24.52 36.42 0.32
N GLU A 550 -24.00 35.21 0.35
CA GLU A 550 -24.25 34.29 1.46
C GLU A 550 -23.64 34.83 2.77
N SER A 551 -24.29 34.49 3.90
CA SER A 551 -23.89 34.97 5.23
C SER A 551 -22.42 34.74 5.59
N LYS A 552 -21.80 33.67 5.09
CA LYS A 552 -20.37 33.39 5.27
C LYS A 552 -19.50 34.30 4.41
N SER A 553 -19.88 34.54 3.16
CA SER A 553 -19.16 35.44 2.24
C SER A 553 -19.20 36.89 2.73
N GLN A 554 -20.32 37.32 3.32
CA GLN A 554 -20.44 38.62 4.00
C GLN A 554 -19.47 38.77 5.20
N LYS A 555 -18.98 37.67 5.78
CA LYS A 555 -17.93 37.72 6.82
C LYS A 555 -16.53 37.68 6.21
N TYR A 556 -16.35 36.83 5.20
CA TYR A 556 -15.03 36.61 4.60
C TYR A 556 -14.50 37.84 3.87
N LEU A 557 -15.33 38.61 3.16
CA LEU A 557 -14.85 39.78 2.42
C LEU A 557 -14.29 40.90 3.34
N PRO A 558 -15.01 41.37 4.38
CA PRO A 558 -14.46 42.36 5.31
C PRO A 558 -13.23 41.87 6.07
N GLU A 559 -13.20 40.59 6.44
CA GLU A 559 -12.03 39.97 7.07
C GLU A 559 -10.82 39.97 6.12
N ALA A 560 -11.03 39.74 4.83
CA ALA A 560 -9.95 39.76 3.84
C ALA A 560 -9.36 41.16 3.71
N GLU A 561 -10.18 42.21 3.59
CA GLU A 561 -9.71 43.61 3.52
C GLU A 561 -8.96 44.01 4.81
N TYR A 562 -9.46 43.62 5.98
CA TYR A 562 -8.76 43.83 7.24
C TYR A 562 -7.38 43.14 7.26
N ILE A 563 -7.31 41.88 6.82
CA ILE A 563 -6.06 41.11 6.76
C ILE A 563 -5.07 41.77 5.80
N PHE A 564 -5.52 42.25 4.65
CA PHE A 564 -4.69 42.97 3.67
C PHE A 564 -3.99 44.18 4.30
N ASP A 565 -4.74 44.99 5.05
CA ASP A 565 -4.23 46.18 5.73
C ASP A 565 -3.31 45.88 6.91
N GLN A 566 -3.51 44.77 7.62
CA GLN A 566 -2.59 44.40 8.70
C GLN A 566 -1.29 43.83 8.14
N ILE A 567 -1.36 43.02 7.08
CA ILE A 567 -0.18 42.43 6.44
C ILE A 567 0.67 43.52 5.79
N SER A 568 0.07 44.54 5.16
CA SER A 568 0.81 45.64 4.50
C SER A 568 1.70 46.47 5.43
N LYS A 569 1.51 46.36 6.75
CA LYS A 569 2.33 47.04 7.77
C LYS A 569 3.59 46.27 8.15
N LEU A 570 3.78 45.05 7.65
CA LEU A 570 4.92 44.19 7.96
C LEU A 570 6.10 44.48 7.02
N ASP A 571 7.33 44.30 7.50
CA ASP A 571 8.55 44.54 6.70
C ASP A 571 8.72 43.53 5.54
N ASN A 572 8.22 42.30 5.71
CA ASN A 572 8.22 41.24 4.70
C ASN A 572 6.82 40.58 4.66
N PRO A 573 5.85 41.20 3.98
CA PRO A 573 4.48 40.74 3.98
C PRO A 573 4.30 39.44 3.16
N ASP A 574 3.56 38.49 3.72
CA ASP A 574 3.03 37.33 2.99
C ASP A 574 1.51 37.46 2.90
N TYR A 575 1.00 37.75 1.71
CA TYR A 575 -0.42 38.00 1.46
C TYR A 575 -1.24 36.71 1.24
N SER A 576 -0.65 35.54 1.44
CA SER A 576 -1.36 34.25 1.33
C SER A 576 -2.66 34.18 2.16
N PRO A 577 -2.71 34.67 3.42
CA PRO A 577 -3.95 34.66 4.22
C PRO A 577 -5.07 35.52 3.62
N PHE A 578 -4.72 36.68 3.05
CA PHE A 578 -5.66 37.58 2.36
C PHE A 578 -6.27 36.91 1.13
N ILE A 579 -5.42 36.30 0.29
CA ILE A 579 -5.83 35.59 -0.93
C ILE A 579 -6.80 34.44 -0.60
N LEU A 580 -6.44 33.63 0.40
CA LEU A 580 -7.28 32.49 0.82
C LEU A 580 -8.65 32.95 1.32
N GLN A 581 -8.71 34.08 2.03
CA GLN A 581 -9.97 34.58 2.57
C GLN A 581 -10.93 35.06 1.47
N TYR A 582 -10.42 35.76 0.46
CA TYR A 582 -11.19 36.12 -0.74
C TYR A 582 -11.63 34.89 -1.54
N CYS A 583 -10.77 33.88 -1.69
CA CYS A 583 -11.11 32.64 -2.38
C CYS A 583 -12.23 31.86 -1.66
N ARG A 584 -12.29 31.92 -0.32
CA ARG A 584 -13.39 31.32 0.46
C ARG A 584 -14.74 31.97 0.17
N ALA A 585 -14.77 33.29 -0.07
CA ALA A 585 -16.00 33.97 -0.47
C ALA A 585 -16.47 33.49 -1.84
N LEU A 586 -15.59 33.50 -2.85
CA LEU A 586 -15.91 32.99 -4.20
C LEU A 586 -16.35 31.52 -4.18
N GLU A 587 -15.61 30.66 -3.46
CA GLU A 587 -15.95 29.24 -3.29
C GLU A 587 -17.33 29.07 -2.66
N ASN A 588 -17.66 29.84 -1.62
CA ASN A 588 -18.93 29.74 -0.93
C ASN A 588 -20.12 30.20 -1.80
N GLU A 589 -19.94 31.22 -2.65
CA GLU A 589 -20.96 31.66 -3.60
C GLU A 589 -21.24 30.61 -4.68
N LEU A 590 -20.19 30.09 -5.34
CA LEU A 590 -20.34 29.02 -6.34
C LEU A 590 -20.97 27.75 -5.73
N LEU A 591 -20.50 27.37 -4.54
CA LEU A 591 -20.99 26.18 -3.84
C LEU A 591 -22.48 26.32 -3.50
N SER A 592 -22.89 27.47 -2.94
CA SER A 592 -24.26 27.65 -2.45
C SER A 592 -25.24 27.89 -3.59
N LYS A 593 -24.92 28.80 -4.52
CA LYS A 593 -25.84 29.26 -5.57
C LYS A 593 -25.92 28.32 -6.77
N ILE A 594 -24.88 27.52 -7.03
CA ILE A 594 -24.86 26.56 -8.14
C ILE A 594 -24.96 25.13 -7.63
N PHE A 595 -23.94 24.61 -6.95
CA PHE A 595 -23.81 23.16 -6.74
C PHE A 595 -24.77 22.62 -5.67
N ARG A 596 -24.89 23.26 -4.51
CA ARG A 596 -25.86 22.88 -3.47
C ARG A 596 -27.28 23.11 -3.94
N ALA A 597 -27.54 24.25 -4.60
CA ALA A 597 -28.84 24.53 -5.19
C ALA A 597 -29.21 23.48 -6.26
N TYR A 598 -28.25 22.99 -7.04
CA TYR A 598 -28.46 21.94 -8.03
C TYR A 598 -28.81 20.61 -7.38
N VAL A 599 -28.03 20.16 -6.38
CA VAL A 599 -28.33 18.93 -5.63
C VAL A 599 -29.72 19.01 -4.98
N GLN A 600 -30.06 20.16 -4.38
CA GLN A 600 -31.39 20.38 -3.84
C GLN A 600 -32.48 20.33 -4.92
N SER A 601 -32.21 20.86 -6.12
CA SER A 601 -33.14 20.80 -7.25
C SER A 601 -33.44 19.37 -7.70
N LEU A 602 -32.46 18.47 -7.64
CA LEU A 602 -32.64 17.06 -8.02
C LEU A 602 -33.58 16.36 -7.02
N ILE A 603 -33.42 16.66 -5.73
CA ILE A 603 -34.31 16.17 -4.67
C ILE A 603 -35.72 16.73 -4.86
N ASN A 604 -35.84 18.04 -5.08
CA ASN A 604 -37.14 18.71 -5.23
C ASN A 604 -37.91 18.23 -6.47
N ARG A 605 -37.19 17.89 -7.56
CA ARG A 605 -37.76 17.31 -8.78
C ARG A 605 -38.03 15.81 -8.69
N ASN A 606 -37.72 15.17 -7.56
CA ASN A 606 -37.86 13.74 -7.32
C ASN A 606 -37.25 12.87 -8.44
N ILE A 607 -36.03 13.21 -8.82
CA ILE A 607 -35.31 12.58 -9.93
C ILE A 607 -34.78 11.21 -9.50
N ASP A 608 -35.11 10.17 -10.26
CA ASP A 608 -34.44 8.87 -10.17
C ASP A 608 -33.03 8.99 -10.79
N PHE A 609 -32.07 9.34 -9.95
CA PHE A 609 -30.71 9.72 -10.37
C PHE A 609 -29.99 8.62 -11.15
N GLU A 610 -30.11 7.35 -10.71
CA GLU A 610 -29.42 6.23 -11.35
C GLU A 610 -30.00 5.94 -12.73
N LYS A 611 -31.32 6.09 -12.89
CA LYS A 611 -31.99 5.87 -14.17
C LYS A 611 -31.78 7.03 -15.14
N GLN A 612 -31.93 8.26 -14.68
CA GLN A 612 -31.87 9.45 -15.54
C GLN A 612 -30.45 9.76 -16.03
N PHE A 613 -29.45 9.49 -15.19
CA PHE A 613 -28.03 9.75 -15.49
C PHE A 613 -27.23 8.45 -15.68
N ALA A 614 -27.90 7.38 -16.13
CA ALA A 614 -27.29 6.07 -16.35
C ALA A 614 -26.08 6.11 -17.29
N TRP A 615 -26.09 7.00 -18.30
CA TRP A 615 -24.96 7.18 -19.21
C TRP A 615 -23.72 7.72 -18.48
N ASP A 616 -23.89 8.69 -17.57
CA ASP A 616 -22.81 9.29 -16.79
C ASP A 616 -22.26 8.35 -15.71
N LEU A 617 -23.07 7.40 -15.23
CA LEU A 617 -22.65 6.31 -14.33
C LEU A 617 -22.12 5.08 -15.09
N GLY A 618 -22.31 5.05 -16.41
CA GLY A 618 -22.03 3.90 -17.25
C GLY A 618 -20.53 3.69 -17.52
N LYS A 619 -20.19 2.44 -17.82
CA LYS A 619 -18.86 2.01 -18.26
C LYS A 619 -18.95 1.37 -19.63
N LYS A 620 -17.90 1.55 -20.43
CA LYS A 620 -17.67 0.87 -21.71
C LYS A 620 -17.32 -0.60 -21.44
N ASP A 621 -17.39 -1.44 -22.47
CA ASP A 621 -17.01 -2.87 -22.39
C ASP A 621 -15.57 -3.09 -21.91
N SER A 622 -14.71 -2.10 -22.09
CA SER A 622 -13.33 -2.08 -21.57
C SER A 622 -13.22 -1.85 -20.06
N GLY A 623 -14.34 -1.68 -19.35
CA GLY A 623 -14.39 -1.37 -17.92
C GLY A 623 -14.10 0.08 -17.55
N LYS A 624 -13.73 0.94 -18.53
CA LYS A 624 -13.54 2.38 -18.33
C LYS A 624 -14.88 3.14 -18.32
N PRO A 625 -15.03 4.23 -17.55
CA PRO A 625 -16.22 5.08 -17.61
C PRO A 625 -16.52 5.60 -19.03
N ASN A 626 -17.79 5.93 -19.29
CA ASN A 626 -18.21 6.53 -20.54
C ASN A 626 -17.47 7.85 -20.82
N ASP A 627 -17.41 8.70 -19.80
CA ASP A 627 -16.51 9.85 -19.66
C ASP A 627 -15.98 9.91 -18.22
N GLU A 628 -14.69 10.18 -18.03
CA GLU A 628 -14.07 10.12 -16.70
C GLU A 628 -14.55 11.28 -15.79
N ASN A 629 -14.83 12.44 -16.37
CA ASN A 629 -15.19 13.62 -15.59
C ASN A 629 -16.66 13.61 -15.21
N THR A 630 -17.55 13.25 -16.15
CA THR A 630 -18.97 13.13 -15.83
C THR A 630 -19.25 11.96 -14.88
N PHE A 631 -18.43 10.89 -14.94
CA PHE A 631 -18.47 9.81 -13.96
C PHE A 631 -18.04 10.26 -12.55
N ARG A 632 -17.00 11.09 -12.44
CA ARG A 632 -16.60 11.67 -11.15
C ARG A 632 -17.69 12.59 -10.58
N LEU A 633 -18.24 13.48 -11.41
CA LEU A 633 -19.34 14.37 -11.03
C LEU A 633 -20.59 13.59 -10.60
N SER A 634 -20.99 12.58 -11.37
CA SER A 634 -22.17 11.76 -11.08
C SER A 634 -22.02 10.99 -9.77
N LYS A 635 -20.84 10.40 -9.50
CA LYS A 635 -20.54 9.74 -8.23
C LYS A 635 -20.53 10.70 -7.05
N HIS A 636 -20.01 11.90 -7.24
CA HIS A 636 -19.96 12.92 -6.19
C HIS A 636 -21.36 13.44 -5.83
N ILE A 637 -22.21 13.69 -6.83
CA ILE A 637 -23.61 14.05 -6.60
C ILE A 637 -24.37 12.89 -5.93
N GLN A 638 -24.17 11.64 -6.38
CA GLN A 638 -24.75 10.45 -5.74
C GLN A 638 -24.39 10.39 -4.25
N LYS A 639 -23.13 10.68 -3.89
CA LYS A 639 -22.70 10.76 -2.50
C LYS A 639 -23.41 11.89 -1.74
N CYS A 640 -23.57 13.07 -2.34
CA CYS A 640 -24.30 14.18 -1.71
C CYS A 640 -25.78 13.81 -1.45
N LEU A 641 -26.45 13.15 -2.40
CA LEU A 641 -27.85 12.72 -2.25
C LEU A 641 -28.05 11.72 -1.09
N THR A 642 -27.01 11.01 -0.66
CA THR A 642 -27.07 10.10 0.51
C THR A 642 -26.78 10.76 1.86
N LYS A 643 -26.39 12.04 1.86
CA LYS A 643 -25.91 12.77 3.04
C LYS A 643 -26.84 13.92 3.41
N ASN A 644 -26.68 14.40 4.64
CA ASN A 644 -27.34 15.61 5.09
C ASN A 644 -26.80 16.84 4.33
N ASN A 645 -27.64 17.86 4.16
CA ASN A 645 -27.32 19.09 3.44
C ASN A 645 -26.06 19.83 3.95
N GLU A 646 -25.77 19.75 5.24
CA GLU A 646 -24.56 20.32 5.86
C GLU A 646 -23.26 19.67 5.34
N GLU A 647 -23.32 18.42 4.89
CA GLU A 647 -22.18 17.66 4.38
C GLU A 647 -21.98 17.78 2.86
N TRP A 648 -22.84 18.51 2.15
CA TRP A 648 -22.68 18.73 0.71
C TRP A 648 -21.53 19.70 0.46
N PHE A 649 -20.47 19.21 -0.19
CA PHE A 649 -19.25 19.96 -0.40
C PHE A 649 -18.66 19.71 -1.79
N PHE A 650 -18.20 20.77 -2.46
CA PHE A 650 -17.47 20.72 -3.73
C PHE A 650 -16.28 21.66 -3.63
N GLU A 651 -15.10 21.18 -4.01
CA GLU A 651 -13.90 22.01 -4.01
C GLU A 651 -13.93 23.04 -5.15
N LEU A 652 -13.39 24.24 -4.94
CA LEU A 652 -13.36 25.31 -5.96
C LEU A 652 -12.79 24.86 -7.31
N GLY A 653 -11.70 24.08 -7.31
CA GLY A 653 -11.12 23.51 -8.53
C GLY A 653 -12.05 22.54 -9.25
N SER A 654 -12.78 21.70 -8.50
CA SER A 654 -13.78 20.80 -9.09
C SER A 654 -14.96 21.58 -9.66
N MET A 655 -15.39 22.65 -8.98
CA MET A 655 -16.49 23.50 -9.43
C MET A 655 -16.16 24.21 -10.74
N GLU A 656 -14.97 24.81 -10.87
CA GLU A 656 -14.50 25.44 -12.12
C GLU A 656 -14.49 24.43 -13.28
N VAL A 657 -13.90 23.26 -13.05
CA VAL A 657 -13.81 22.20 -14.06
C VAL A 657 -15.20 21.74 -14.51
N ASN A 658 -16.13 21.54 -13.57
CA ASN A 658 -17.49 21.12 -13.87
C ASN A 658 -18.26 22.19 -14.66
N LEU A 659 -18.11 23.47 -14.33
CA LEU A 659 -18.70 24.58 -15.09
C LEU A 659 -18.12 24.66 -16.50
N ARG A 660 -16.81 24.42 -16.66
CA ARG A 660 -16.16 24.38 -17.97
C ARG A 660 -16.68 23.25 -18.85
N TYR A 661 -17.07 22.10 -18.30
CA TYR A 661 -17.66 21.04 -19.12
C TYR A 661 -19.03 21.39 -19.71
N LEU A 662 -19.72 22.41 -19.18
CA LEU A 662 -20.98 22.91 -19.74
C LEU A 662 -20.80 23.64 -21.08
N THR A 663 -19.56 24.00 -21.42
CA THR A 663 -19.19 24.68 -22.68
C THR A 663 -18.50 23.74 -23.68
N GLY A 664 -18.11 22.53 -23.26
CA GLY A 664 -17.40 21.55 -24.09
C GLY A 664 -18.31 20.62 -24.90
N ARG A 665 -17.72 19.78 -25.76
CA ARG A 665 -18.45 18.79 -26.59
C ARG A 665 -19.04 17.62 -25.79
N THR A 666 -18.53 17.36 -24.59
CA THR A 666 -19.01 16.24 -23.74
C THR A 666 -20.49 16.39 -23.37
N ILE A 667 -21.00 17.63 -23.32
CA ILE A 667 -22.41 17.90 -23.05
C ILE A 667 -23.36 17.27 -24.08
N GLU A 668 -22.93 17.06 -25.33
CA GLU A 668 -23.77 16.44 -26.36
C GLU A 668 -24.17 14.99 -25.99
N LYS A 669 -23.36 14.33 -25.15
CA LYS A 669 -23.55 12.93 -24.77
C LYS A 669 -23.96 12.71 -23.32
N SER A 670 -23.77 13.70 -22.45
CA SER A 670 -23.98 13.61 -21.01
C SER A 670 -25.33 14.20 -20.60
N PRO A 671 -26.33 13.37 -20.24
CA PRO A 671 -27.59 13.85 -19.68
C PRO A 671 -27.39 14.69 -18.40
N LEU A 672 -26.40 14.35 -17.58
CA LEU A 672 -26.10 15.11 -16.35
C LEU A 672 -25.61 16.53 -16.65
N LEU A 673 -24.69 16.69 -17.59
CA LEU A 673 -24.21 18.03 -17.96
C LEU A 673 -25.29 18.86 -18.67
N GLN A 674 -26.17 18.22 -19.44
CA GLN A 674 -27.32 18.90 -20.05
C GLN A 674 -28.27 19.46 -18.98
N ASP A 675 -28.64 18.62 -18.01
CA ASP A 675 -29.52 19.00 -16.90
C ASP A 675 -28.89 20.06 -15.99
N LEU A 676 -27.58 19.93 -15.67
CA LEU A 676 -26.85 20.94 -14.93
C LEU A 676 -26.75 22.27 -15.68
N LYS A 677 -26.52 22.26 -17.00
CA LYS A 677 -26.49 23.48 -17.80
C LYS A 677 -27.85 24.18 -17.82
N GLU A 678 -28.92 23.42 -18.00
CA GLU A 678 -30.28 23.96 -17.96
C GLU A 678 -30.57 24.61 -16.60
N PHE A 679 -30.20 23.94 -15.50
CA PHE A 679 -30.32 24.49 -14.15
C PHE A 679 -29.53 25.78 -13.96
N VAL A 680 -28.27 25.83 -14.42
CA VAL A 680 -27.43 27.03 -14.33
C VAL A 680 -28.05 28.18 -15.11
N LEU A 681 -28.54 27.94 -16.34
CA LEU A 681 -29.13 28.97 -17.18
C LEU A 681 -30.51 29.47 -16.69
N ASP A 682 -31.21 28.71 -15.83
CA ASP A 682 -32.41 29.21 -15.14
C ASP A 682 -32.06 30.23 -14.03
N ARG A 683 -30.88 30.12 -13.43
CA ARG A 683 -30.45 30.94 -12.28
C ARG A 683 -29.41 32.00 -12.60
N PHE A 684 -28.73 31.86 -13.73
CA PHE A 684 -27.70 32.77 -14.17
C PHE A 684 -27.88 33.13 -15.64
N GLU A 685 -27.36 34.29 -16.03
CA GLU A 685 -27.23 34.67 -17.43
C GLU A 685 -26.20 33.79 -18.15
N LYS A 686 -26.34 33.66 -19.47
CA LYS A 686 -25.50 32.76 -20.30
C LYS A 686 -24.03 33.15 -20.26
N GLU A 687 -23.75 34.42 -19.98
CA GLU A 687 -22.44 35.04 -19.87
C GLU A 687 -21.61 34.45 -18.72
N LEU A 688 -22.24 33.85 -17.69
CA LEU A 688 -21.53 33.07 -16.66
C LEU A 688 -20.74 31.89 -17.26
N LEU A 689 -21.23 31.31 -18.35
CA LEU A 689 -20.57 30.20 -19.05
C LEU A 689 -19.63 30.68 -20.17
N ASN A 690 -19.25 31.95 -20.17
CA ASN A 690 -18.23 32.45 -21.08
C ASN A 690 -16.85 31.87 -20.72
N ILE A 691 -16.09 31.44 -21.74
CA ILE A 691 -14.74 30.90 -21.59
C ILE A 691 -13.82 31.92 -20.92
N GLU A 692 -13.96 33.21 -21.23
CA GLU A 692 -13.16 34.29 -20.65
C GLU A 692 -13.31 34.37 -19.12
N TYR A 693 -14.56 34.31 -18.63
CA TYR A 693 -14.85 34.29 -17.19
C TYR A 693 -14.36 33.00 -16.51
N LEU A 694 -14.55 31.85 -17.15
CA LEU A 694 -14.05 30.58 -16.62
C LEU A 694 -12.51 30.53 -16.58
N ASP A 695 -11.83 31.18 -17.53
CA ASP A 695 -10.38 31.32 -17.55
C ASP A 695 -9.89 32.28 -16.46
N GLU A 696 -10.67 33.30 -16.12
CA GLU A 696 -10.41 34.17 -14.95
C GLU A 696 -10.44 33.36 -13.65
N ILE A 697 -11.51 32.58 -13.40
CA ILE A 697 -11.60 31.69 -12.23
C ILE A 697 -10.42 30.71 -12.19
N LYS A 698 -10.08 30.10 -13.34
CA LYS A 698 -8.95 29.17 -13.44
C LYS A 698 -7.62 29.84 -13.12
N THR A 699 -7.43 31.07 -13.57
CA THR A 699 -6.23 31.89 -13.28
C THR A 699 -6.16 32.19 -11.79
N ILE A 700 -7.26 32.62 -11.17
CA ILE A 700 -7.38 32.84 -9.72
C ILE A 700 -6.96 31.58 -8.94
N ILE A 701 -7.46 30.41 -9.36
CA ILE A 701 -7.18 29.14 -8.69
C ILE A 701 -5.70 28.76 -8.83
N ARG A 702 -5.17 28.79 -10.05
CA ARG A 702 -3.82 28.31 -10.37
C ARG A 702 -2.74 29.23 -9.80
N ASP A 703 -2.89 30.54 -10.03
CA ASP A 703 -1.81 31.50 -9.82
C ASP A 703 -1.82 32.07 -8.39
N TYR A 704 -2.95 32.00 -7.68
CA TYR A 704 -3.07 32.57 -6.33
C TYR A 704 -3.55 31.56 -5.30
N ARG A 705 -4.73 30.95 -5.47
CA ARG A 705 -5.33 30.06 -4.44
C ARG A 705 -4.45 28.85 -4.13
N ASN A 706 -4.01 28.13 -5.16
CA ASN A 706 -3.17 26.94 -4.99
C ASN A 706 -1.77 27.31 -4.50
N GLN A 707 -1.18 28.39 -5.01
CA GLN A 707 0.12 28.85 -4.54
C GLN A 707 0.10 29.29 -3.07
N SER A 708 -0.98 29.95 -2.62
CA SER A 708 -1.17 30.38 -1.21
C SER A 708 -1.47 29.23 -0.26
N ALA A 709 -1.88 28.06 -0.77
CA ALA A 709 -2.08 26.83 0.00
C ALA A 709 -0.79 25.96 0.10
N HIS A 710 0.30 26.42 -0.52
CA HIS A 710 1.60 25.78 -0.61
C HIS A 710 2.68 26.76 -0.11
N PRO A 711 3.93 26.35 0.14
CA PRO A 711 4.94 27.20 0.82
C PRO A 711 5.48 28.37 -0.02
N ASN A 712 4.74 28.87 -1.01
CA ASN A 712 5.14 29.99 -1.85
C ASN A 712 4.76 31.32 -1.18
N LEU A 713 5.71 32.25 -1.11
CA LEU A 713 5.46 33.61 -0.62
C LEU A 713 4.65 34.43 -1.65
N MET A 714 3.62 35.12 -1.16
CA MET A 714 2.82 36.06 -1.94
C MET A 714 3.23 37.49 -1.64
N ASP A 715 3.95 38.09 -2.57
CA ASP A 715 4.40 39.48 -2.49
C ASP A 715 3.28 40.51 -2.75
N THR A 716 3.59 41.77 -2.51
CA THR A 716 2.67 42.90 -2.66
C THR A 716 2.17 43.09 -4.09
N GLU A 717 3.01 42.81 -5.09
CA GLU A 717 2.64 42.97 -6.51
C GLU A 717 1.55 41.98 -6.88
N LYS A 718 1.78 40.69 -6.58
CA LYS A 718 0.79 39.62 -6.78
C LYS A 718 -0.49 39.85 -6.00
N ALA A 719 -0.38 40.32 -4.75
CA ALA A 719 -1.54 40.61 -3.92
C ALA A 719 -2.41 41.71 -4.54
N THR A 720 -1.80 42.77 -5.08
CA THR A 720 -2.52 43.88 -5.72
C THR A 720 -3.17 43.44 -7.03
N THR A 721 -2.49 42.62 -7.84
CA THR A 721 -3.06 42.06 -9.08
C THR A 721 -4.23 41.12 -8.76
N PHE A 722 -4.07 40.21 -7.79
CA PHE A 722 -5.13 39.34 -7.31
C PHE A 722 -6.33 40.14 -6.82
N HIS A 723 -6.11 41.19 -6.03
CA HIS A 723 -7.16 41.99 -5.46
C HIS A 723 -8.09 42.55 -6.55
N LYS A 724 -7.51 43.11 -7.61
CA LYS A 724 -8.26 43.62 -8.75
C LYS A 724 -9.02 42.50 -9.48
N GLN A 725 -8.34 41.41 -9.81
CA GLN A 725 -8.94 40.27 -10.54
C GLN A 725 -10.07 39.62 -9.76
N MET A 726 -9.91 39.43 -8.45
CA MET A 726 -10.94 38.82 -7.61
C MET A 726 -12.18 39.73 -7.49
N LYS A 727 -12.00 41.05 -7.40
CA LYS A 727 -13.11 42.00 -7.40
C LYS A 727 -13.91 41.92 -8.70
N GLU A 728 -13.23 41.96 -9.85
CA GLU A 728 -13.84 41.80 -11.17
C GLU A 728 -14.59 40.46 -11.26
N CYS A 729 -13.95 39.36 -10.85
CA CYS A 729 -14.54 38.02 -10.86
C CYS A 729 -15.81 37.89 -9.99
N LEU A 730 -15.82 38.46 -8.78
CA LEU A 730 -16.99 38.46 -7.89
C LEU A 730 -18.13 39.34 -8.44
N ILE A 731 -17.80 40.49 -9.02
CA ILE A 731 -18.78 41.37 -9.68
C ILE A 731 -19.43 40.61 -10.83
N ASN A 732 -18.62 40.01 -11.71
CA ASN A 732 -19.12 39.25 -12.85
C ASN A 732 -20.01 38.07 -12.40
N LEU A 733 -19.65 37.38 -11.31
CA LEU A 733 -20.49 36.29 -10.77
C LEU A 733 -21.89 36.79 -10.42
N MET A 734 -21.96 37.91 -9.71
CA MET A 734 -23.21 38.42 -9.15
C MET A 734 -24.02 39.23 -10.15
N GLU A 735 -23.39 39.93 -11.09
CA GLU A 735 -24.06 40.58 -12.23
C GLU A 735 -24.85 39.56 -13.06
N ASN A 736 -24.28 38.36 -13.24
CA ASN A 736 -24.92 37.28 -13.97
C ASN A 736 -25.92 36.49 -13.13
N TYR A 737 -26.10 36.78 -11.83
CA TYR A 737 -27.02 36.04 -10.97
C TYR A 737 -28.45 36.61 -11.08
N LYS A 738 -29.39 35.77 -11.53
CA LYS A 738 -30.81 36.15 -11.68
C LYS A 738 -31.46 36.22 -10.31
N THR A 739 -31.70 37.44 -9.84
CA THR A 739 -32.57 37.71 -8.70
C THR A 739 -34.03 37.57 -9.17
N LYS A 740 -34.58 36.36 -9.08
CA LYS A 740 -36.03 36.14 -9.24
C LYS A 740 -36.81 36.75 -8.08
#